data_AF-A0A7L2GWK5-F1
#
_entry.id   AF-A0A7L2GWK5-F1
#
_cell.length_a   1.000
_cell.length_b   1.000
_cell.length_c   1.000
_cell.angle_alpha   90.00
_cell.angle_beta   90.00
_cell.angle_gamma   90.00
#
_symmetry.space_group_name_H-M   'P 1'
#
loop_
_entity.id
_entity.type
_entity.pdbx_description
1 polymer ?
#
loop_
_entity_poly.entity_id
_entity_poly.type
_entity_poly.pdbx_seq_one_letter_code
_entity_poly.pdbx_strand_id
1 'polypeptide(L)'
;PRRFLASKEQFHAYLRAGGRAGGEGEEEEEEKKEEEVGRCQSEPPAKRVKSEEPGEDGESREDAGAEEKEPAERKRARGQNKSRPCMKPNHYEPSRLCPSVTQGCAEKCYFGPRCRFLHDVGEYMATKPADLGRSCVLFKTFGKCIYGVTCRFAQAHLGDGYQNVINVDLAKQWEGKSLVRNNLSKELQHQLRKRKFSFRKAEEYLRALAKPHGDGGKGGKATGRSTEEQEVSNCTTPQEGLGDSPECPVLPGEDPKPDTLQSPSPTGGEEASPMKTVGPVTDEDMIKLRSCEKRKLEIQGKLYLAPLTTCGNLPFRRICKRFGADVTCGEMAVCTNLLQGQSSEWALLKRHHTEDIFGVQLEGAFPDTMTKCAELLNQTIEVDFVDINVGCPIDLVYKKGGGCALMTRSNKFEQIVRGMNSVLDVPLTVKIRTGVQEKINVAHKIIPKIREWGASMVTLHGRSREQRYTRGADWDYIAQCAKIASPMPLFGNGDILSYEDANRAMEMGVSGIMIARQVPVGALIKPWLFTEIKEQRHWDISSSERFDILQDFTNYGLEHWGSDTQGVEKTRKFLLEWLSFLCRYIPVGLLEHLPQKINERPPYYMGRDYLETLMASQNVSDWIKISELLLGPVPTSFTFLPKHKANSYR
;
A
#
# COMPACT_ATOMS: atom_id res chain seq x y z
N PRO A 1 -39.35 13.98 -3.87
CA PRO A 1 -40.29 13.24 -2.99
C PRO A 1 -39.68 11.91 -2.49
N ARG A 2 -39.27 11.88 -1.21
CA ARG A 2 -38.83 10.72 -0.39
C ARG A 2 -37.77 9.77 -0.99
N ARG A 3 -36.55 10.25 -1.32
CA ARG A 3 -35.40 9.38 -1.67
C ARG A 3 -34.54 8.93 -0.48
N PHE A 4 -34.74 9.52 0.69
CA PHE A 4 -34.05 9.13 1.92
C PHE A 4 -34.99 8.25 2.75
N LEU A 5 -34.66 6.97 2.89
CA LEU A 5 -35.34 6.10 3.86
C LEU A 5 -34.74 6.43 5.23
N ALA A 6 -35.60 6.76 6.19
CA ALA A 6 -35.12 7.18 7.50
C ALA A 6 -34.59 5.99 8.34
N SER A 7 -35.01 4.75 8.04
CA SER A 7 -34.63 3.57 8.82
C SER A 7 -33.85 2.53 8.05
N LYS A 8 -32.94 1.85 8.76
CA LYS A 8 -32.12 0.74 8.27
C LYS A 8 -32.99 -0.42 7.76
N GLU A 9 -34.12 -0.65 8.42
CA GLU A 9 -35.05 -1.73 8.14
C GLU A 9 -35.68 -1.54 6.75
N GLN A 10 -36.15 -0.33 6.45
CA GLN A 10 -36.73 0.01 5.15
C GLN A 10 -35.68 -0.12 4.02
N PHE A 11 -34.45 0.34 4.26
CA PHE A 11 -33.35 0.19 3.29
C PHE A 11 -33.10 -1.28 2.94
N HIS A 12 -33.01 -2.16 3.93
CA HIS A 12 -32.78 -3.57 3.66
C HIS A 12 -34.03 -4.30 3.16
N ALA A 13 -35.24 -3.86 3.52
CA ALA A 13 -36.47 -4.38 2.94
C ALA A 13 -36.54 -4.13 1.43
N TYR A 14 -36.20 -2.92 0.97
CA TYR A 14 -36.11 -2.58 -0.44
C TYR A 14 -35.10 -3.49 -1.20
N LEU A 15 -33.95 -3.76 -0.59
CA LEU A 15 -32.94 -4.64 -1.18
C LEU A 15 -33.40 -6.10 -1.28
N ARG A 16 -34.11 -6.60 -0.26
CA ARG A 16 -34.73 -7.94 -0.26
C ARG A 16 -35.83 -8.05 -1.32
N ALA A 17 -36.66 -7.02 -1.48
CA ALA A 17 -37.72 -6.94 -2.48
C ALA A 17 -37.20 -6.77 -3.93
N GLY A 18 -35.89 -6.81 -4.17
CA GLY A 18 -35.31 -6.69 -5.50
C GLY A 18 -35.54 -5.32 -6.15
N GLY A 19 -35.75 -4.28 -5.34
CA GLY A 19 -35.95 -2.91 -5.82
C GLY A 19 -37.39 -2.56 -6.21
N ARG A 20 -38.34 -3.45 -5.97
CA ARG A 20 -39.77 -3.14 -6.06
C ARG A 20 -40.17 -2.38 -4.80
N ALA A 21 -40.53 -1.11 -4.95
CA ALA A 21 -41.17 -0.38 -3.86
C ALA A 21 -42.51 -1.08 -3.58
N GLY A 22 -42.77 -1.47 -2.33
CA GLY A 22 -44.04 -2.07 -1.95
C GLY A 22 -45.18 -1.16 -2.39
N GLY A 23 -45.97 -1.63 -3.37
CA GLY A 23 -47.33 -1.16 -3.52
C GLY A 23 -48.11 -1.67 -2.31
N GLU A 24 -48.95 -0.81 -1.75
CA GLU A 24 -49.96 -1.22 -0.78
C GLU A 24 -50.80 -2.35 -1.41
N GLY A 25 -50.74 -3.55 -0.83
CA GLY A 25 -51.55 -4.69 -1.25
C GLY A 25 -50.84 -6.03 -1.12
N GLU A 26 -51.43 -6.89 -0.29
CA GLU A 26 -51.13 -8.33 -0.09
C GLU A 26 -50.01 -8.64 0.94
N GLU A 27 -50.28 -8.22 2.18
CA GLU A 27 -49.92 -9.03 3.35
C GLU A 27 -50.89 -10.22 3.40
N GLU A 28 -50.39 -11.44 3.17
CA GLU A 28 -50.71 -12.67 3.91
C GLU A 28 -50.06 -13.88 3.20
N GLU A 29 -49.56 -14.82 4.00
CA GLU A 29 -49.00 -16.13 3.59
C GLU A 29 -47.52 -16.21 3.15
N GLU A 30 -46.57 -15.83 4.02
CA GLU A 30 -45.28 -16.56 4.05
C GLU A 30 -44.56 -16.58 5.42
N GLU A 31 -45.22 -16.17 6.50
CA GLU A 31 -44.59 -16.06 7.84
C GLU A 31 -44.53 -17.36 8.67
N LYS A 32 -44.86 -18.53 8.12
CA LYS A 32 -44.95 -19.78 8.90
C LYS A 32 -43.91 -20.88 8.60
N LYS A 33 -42.84 -20.59 7.85
CA LYS A 33 -41.81 -21.62 7.56
C LYS A 33 -40.38 -21.33 8.00
N GLU A 34 -40.07 -20.17 8.57
CA GLU A 34 -38.69 -19.86 9.01
C GLU A 34 -38.48 -19.84 10.54
N GLU A 35 -39.50 -20.10 11.37
CA GLU A 35 -39.33 -20.08 12.84
C GLU A 35 -38.57 -21.28 13.45
N GLU A 36 -38.10 -22.25 12.66
CA GLU A 36 -37.45 -23.45 13.22
C GLU A 36 -35.97 -23.67 12.85
N VAL A 37 -35.22 -22.66 12.38
CA VAL A 37 -33.74 -22.77 12.31
C VAL A 37 -33.06 -21.41 12.53
N GLY A 38 -32.89 -20.98 13.78
CA GLY A 38 -32.18 -19.71 14.02
C GLY A 38 -32.02 -19.20 15.45
N ARG A 39 -31.97 -20.06 16.47
CA ARG A 39 -31.73 -19.60 17.85
C ARG A 39 -30.23 -19.35 18.09
N CYS A 40 -29.76 -18.12 17.91
CA CYS A 40 -28.54 -17.65 18.58
C CYS A 40 -28.43 -16.11 18.76
N GLN A 41 -28.57 -15.71 20.02
CA GLN A 41 -28.04 -14.53 20.72
C GLN A 41 -28.58 -13.13 20.33
N SER A 42 -29.56 -12.68 21.10
CA SER A 42 -30.04 -11.30 21.21
C SER A 42 -29.04 -10.37 21.91
N GLU A 43 -28.89 -9.14 21.41
CA GLU A 43 -28.18 -8.05 22.09
C GLU A 43 -29.05 -7.45 23.22
N PRO A 44 -28.45 -6.96 24.33
CA PRO A 44 -29.21 -6.32 25.41
C PRO A 44 -29.63 -4.86 25.06
N PRO A 45 -30.73 -4.34 25.65
CA PRO A 45 -31.35 -3.09 25.24
C PRO A 45 -30.56 -1.84 25.65
N ALA A 46 -30.67 -0.78 24.84
CA ALA A 46 -30.04 0.52 25.06
C ALA A 46 -30.70 1.31 26.21
N LYS A 47 -29.92 1.80 27.18
CA LYS A 47 -30.38 2.77 28.18
C LYS A 47 -30.44 4.19 27.57
N ARG A 48 -31.61 4.82 27.70
CA ARG A 48 -31.88 6.23 27.36
C ARG A 48 -31.02 7.17 28.22
N VAL A 49 -30.40 8.18 27.61
CA VAL A 49 -29.76 9.30 28.32
C VAL A 49 -30.78 10.42 28.47
N LYS A 50 -31.02 10.82 29.72
CA LYS A 50 -31.82 11.98 30.10
C LYS A 50 -30.94 13.22 30.02
N SER A 51 -31.42 14.26 29.35
CA SER A 51 -30.80 15.56 29.12
C SER A 51 -31.14 16.53 30.25
N GLU A 52 -30.16 17.15 30.93
CA GLU A 52 -30.41 18.34 31.75
C GLU A 52 -29.18 19.29 31.70
N GLU A 53 -29.47 20.57 31.46
CA GLU A 53 -28.58 21.74 31.48
C GLU A 53 -28.46 22.34 32.91
N PRO A 54 -27.64 23.38 33.17
CA PRO A 54 -26.94 23.58 34.44
C PRO A 54 -27.71 24.41 35.48
N GLY A 55 -27.40 24.20 36.76
CA GLY A 55 -27.87 25.02 37.88
C GLY A 55 -26.98 24.88 39.11
N GLU A 56 -26.76 26.00 39.78
CA GLU A 56 -25.82 26.29 40.87
C GLU A 56 -26.26 25.79 42.27
N ASP A 57 -25.28 25.86 43.18
CA ASP A 57 -25.36 26.03 44.64
C ASP A 57 -25.71 24.86 45.59
N GLY A 58 -24.93 24.80 46.69
CA GLY A 58 -25.43 24.38 48.00
C GLY A 58 -24.65 23.27 48.72
N GLU A 59 -23.96 23.65 49.80
CA GLU A 59 -23.21 22.82 50.76
C GLU A 59 -24.06 21.77 51.51
N SER A 60 -23.45 20.64 51.91
CA SER A 60 -23.41 20.12 53.30
C SER A 60 -22.86 18.68 53.42
N ARG A 61 -22.44 18.37 54.64
CA ARG A 61 -21.44 17.40 55.12
C ARG A 61 -21.97 15.99 55.45
N GLU A 62 -21.00 15.04 55.47
CA GLU A 62 -20.82 13.87 56.39
C GLU A 62 -21.94 12.78 56.39
N ASP A 63 -21.73 11.46 56.43
CA ASP A 63 -20.64 10.63 56.96
C ASP A 63 -20.71 9.17 56.40
N ALA A 64 -19.57 8.49 56.49
CA ALA A 64 -19.30 7.06 56.68
C ALA A 64 -19.89 5.95 55.77
N GLY A 65 -18.98 5.23 55.11
CA GLY A 65 -19.20 3.88 54.60
C GLY A 65 -18.08 3.40 53.68
N ALA A 66 -16.97 2.93 54.26
CA ALA A 66 -15.78 2.47 53.55
C ALA A 66 -16.00 1.12 52.84
N GLU A 67 -15.73 1.06 51.53
CA GLU A 67 -15.28 -0.15 50.83
C GLU A 67 -14.34 0.25 49.68
N GLU A 68 -13.26 -0.52 49.53
CA GLU A 68 -12.06 -0.24 48.74
C GLU A 68 -12.33 -0.01 47.24
N LYS A 69 -11.89 1.13 46.71
CA LYS A 69 -11.84 1.38 45.26
C LYS A 69 -10.51 0.87 44.68
N GLU A 70 -10.56 -0.21 43.90
CA GLU A 70 -9.52 -0.47 42.89
C GLU A 70 -9.61 0.57 41.75
N PRO A 71 -8.49 1.18 41.31
CA PRO A 71 -8.46 2.00 40.11
C PRO A 71 -8.04 1.14 38.92
N ALA A 72 -8.93 0.90 37.96
CA ALA A 72 -8.49 0.32 36.69
C ALA A 72 -9.31 0.81 35.48
N GLU A 73 -8.71 1.78 34.79
CA GLU A 73 -9.05 2.28 33.47
C GLU A 73 -9.45 1.15 32.49
N ARG A 74 -10.72 1.10 32.09
CA ARG A 74 -11.10 0.38 30.86
C ARG A 74 -10.69 1.21 29.65
N LYS A 75 -9.41 1.19 29.28
CA LYS A 75 -8.95 1.61 27.96
C LYS A 75 -9.60 0.70 26.90
N ARG A 76 -10.65 1.20 26.27
CA ARG A 76 -11.32 0.54 25.14
C ARG A 76 -10.29 0.28 24.04
N ALA A 77 -10.00 -1.00 23.78
CA ALA A 77 -9.08 -1.39 22.70
C ALA A 77 -9.69 -1.03 21.34
N ARG A 78 -9.27 0.11 20.78
CA ARG A 78 -9.74 0.60 19.48
C ARG A 78 -9.09 -0.19 18.32
N GLY A 79 -9.94 -0.80 17.49
CA GLY A 79 -9.69 -1.02 16.07
C GLY A 79 -8.62 -2.04 15.68
N GLN A 80 -8.61 -3.25 16.25
CA GLN A 80 -7.91 -4.40 15.65
C GLN A 80 -8.74 -5.66 15.80
N ASN A 81 -8.96 -6.35 14.68
CA ASN A 81 -9.62 -7.65 14.67
C ASN A 81 -8.60 -8.72 15.07
N LYS A 82 -8.32 -8.85 16.38
CA LYS A 82 -7.29 -9.74 16.93
C LYS A 82 -7.62 -11.24 16.82
N SER A 83 -8.85 -11.57 16.43
CA SER A 83 -9.39 -12.94 16.45
C SER A 83 -10.13 -13.29 15.15
N ARG A 84 -9.56 -12.97 13.97
CA ARG A 84 -10.15 -13.38 12.69
C ARG A 84 -9.90 -14.88 12.46
N PRO A 85 -10.93 -15.72 12.28
CA PRO A 85 -10.74 -17.12 11.93
C PRO A 85 -9.99 -17.26 10.60
N CYS A 86 -9.19 -18.31 10.44
CA CYS A 86 -8.56 -18.63 9.16
C CYS A 86 -9.64 -19.15 8.20
N MET A 87 -10.22 -18.26 7.38
CA MET A 87 -11.28 -18.62 6.42
C MET A 87 -10.71 -19.25 5.13
N LYS A 88 -9.62 -20.00 5.21
CA LYS A 88 -9.07 -20.74 4.06
C LYS A 88 -9.69 -22.13 4.03
N PRO A 89 -10.46 -22.50 2.99
CA PRO A 89 -10.88 -23.87 2.81
C PRO A 89 -9.65 -24.77 2.74
N ASN A 90 -9.67 -25.91 3.44
CA ASN A 90 -8.58 -26.89 3.34
C ASN A 90 -8.47 -27.46 1.92
N HIS A 91 -9.60 -27.60 1.23
CA HIS A 91 -9.69 -27.99 -0.17
C HIS A 91 -10.82 -27.21 -0.86
N TYR A 92 -10.55 -26.69 -2.06
CA TYR A 92 -11.54 -26.04 -2.92
C TYR A 92 -12.28 -27.04 -3.82
N GLU A 93 -11.67 -28.19 -4.07
CA GLU A 93 -12.21 -29.26 -4.91
C GLU A 93 -11.92 -30.59 -4.21
N PRO A 94 -12.87 -31.55 -4.23
CA PRO A 94 -12.69 -32.87 -3.62
C PRO A 94 -11.60 -33.69 -4.34
N SER A 95 -11.55 -33.61 -5.68
CA SER A 95 -10.58 -34.28 -6.53
C SER A 95 -9.90 -33.28 -7.45
N ARG A 96 -8.57 -33.35 -7.58
CA ARG A 96 -7.78 -32.45 -8.44
C ARG A 96 -7.08 -33.25 -9.53
N LEU A 97 -6.98 -32.66 -10.71
CA LEU A 97 -6.13 -33.19 -11.78
C LEU A 97 -4.65 -33.14 -11.39
N CYS A 98 -3.91 -34.14 -11.86
CA CYS A 98 -2.48 -34.19 -11.70
C CYS A 98 -1.84 -33.00 -12.45
N PRO A 99 -0.88 -32.27 -11.85
CA PRO A 99 -0.16 -31.20 -12.52
C PRO A 99 0.46 -31.62 -13.86
N SER A 100 0.97 -32.86 -13.94
CA SER A 100 1.53 -33.43 -15.18
C SER A 100 0.48 -33.53 -16.29
N VAL A 101 -0.77 -33.85 -15.95
CA VAL A 101 -1.88 -33.90 -16.91
C VAL A 101 -2.24 -32.49 -17.38
N THR A 102 -2.33 -31.54 -16.45
CA THR A 102 -2.61 -30.14 -16.81
C THR A 102 -1.51 -29.49 -17.66
N GLN A 103 -0.30 -30.04 -17.63
CA GLN A 103 0.85 -29.59 -18.43
C GLN A 103 0.99 -30.36 -19.75
N GLY A 104 0.06 -31.28 -20.06
CA GLY A 104 0.10 -32.07 -21.30
C GLY A 104 1.16 -33.19 -21.30
N CYS A 105 1.67 -33.58 -20.13
CA CYS A 105 2.70 -34.61 -19.96
C CYS A 105 2.26 -35.68 -18.96
N ALA A 106 1.00 -36.14 -19.05
CA ALA A 106 0.41 -37.13 -18.14
C ALA A 106 1.29 -38.39 -17.97
N GLU A 107 1.89 -38.87 -19.07
CA GLU A 107 2.78 -40.04 -19.11
C GLU A 107 4.06 -39.86 -18.29
N LYS A 108 4.46 -38.62 -18.01
CA LYS A 108 5.66 -38.26 -17.23
C LYS A 108 5.37 -38.01 -15.76
N CYS A 109 4.22 -38.45 -15.24
CA CYS A 109 3.89 -38.29 -13.83
C CYS A 109 4.89 -39.04 -12.94
N TYR A 110 5.64 -38.30 -12.12
CA TYR A 110 6.65 -38.85 -11.21
C TYR A 110 6.10 -39.93 -10.25
N PHE A 111 4.82 -39.83 -9.86
CA PHE A 111 4.18 -40.76 -8.94
C PHE A 111 3.48 -41.94 -9.64
N GLY A 112 3.31 -41.85 -10.97
CA GLY A 112 2.62 -42.84 -11.80
C GLY A 112 1.30 -43.32 -11.18
N PRO A 113 1.09 -44.64 -11.03
CA PRO A 113 -0.15 -45.21 -10.49
C PRO A 113 -0.37 -44.96 -8.99
N ARG A 114 0.65 -44.51 -8.24
CA ARG A 114 0.52 -44.14 -6.81
C ARG A 114 0.15 -42.67 -6.61
N CYS A 115 -0.11 -41.94 -7.68
CA CYS A 115 -0.46 -40.53 -7.58
C CYS A 115 -1.83 -40.36 -6.93
N ARG A 116 -1.91 -39.44 -5.98
CA ARG A 116 -3.18 -39.07 -5.33
C ARG A 116 -4.12 -38.25 -6.23
N PHE A 117 -3.62 -37.73 -7.34
CA PHE A 117 -4.37 -36.86 -8.24
C PHE A 117 -4.95 -37.64 -9.43
N LEU A 118 -6.08 -37.15 -9.95
CA LEU A 118 -6.74 -37.75 -11.11
C LEU A 118 -5.87 -37.61 -12.36
N HIS A 119 -5.83 -38.67 -13.17
CA HIS A 119 -5.22 -38.66 -14.50
C HIS A 119 -6.24 -38.69 -15.64
N ASP A 120 -7.46 -39.13 -15.35
CA ASP A 120 -8.57 -39.12 -16.29
C ASP A 120 -9.23 -37.73 -16.30
N VAL A 121 -9.23 -37.09 -17.47
CA VAL A 121 -9.83 -35.77 -17.67
C VAL A 121 -11.35 -35.85 -17.69
N GLY A 122 -11.93 -36.93 -18.21
CA GLY A 122 -13.38 -37.15 -18.22
C GLY A 122 -13.94 -37.32 -16.81
N GLU A 123 -13.28 -38.12 -15.97
CA GLU A 123 -13.63 -38.27 -14.55
C GLU A 123 -13.54 -36.94 -13.79
N TYR A 124 -12.49 -36.15 -14.06
CA TYR A 124 -12.39 -34.82 -13.50
C TYR A 124 -13.52 -33.90 -13.97
N MET A 125 -13.84 -33.87 -15.26
CA MET A 125 -14.90 -33.01 -15.81
C MET A 125 -16.28 -33.41 -15.29
N ALA A 126 -16.51 -34.69 -14.98
CA ALA A 126 -17.75 -35.17 -14.36
C ALA A 126 -17.89 -34.73 -12.89
N THR A 127 -16.77 -34.58 -12.16
CA THR A 127 -16.77 -34.17 -10.74
C THR A 127 -16.59 -32.65 -10.55
N LYS A 128 -16.06 -31.97 -11.57
CA LYS A 128 -15.87 -30.51 -11.58
C LYS A 128 -17.23 -29.80 -11.49
N PRO A 129 -17.39 -28.81 -10.59
CA PRO A 129 -18.64 -28.05 -10.52
C PRO A 129 -18.93 -27.32 -11.85
N ALA A 130 -20.20 -27.11 -12.17
CA ALA A 130 -20.62 -26.45 -13.41
C ALA A 130 -19.95 -25.08 -13.62
N ASP A 131 -19.69 -24.70 -14.87
CA ASP A 131 -19.04 -23.45 -15.20
C ASP A 131 -19.86 -22.22 -14.76
N LEU A 132 -19.16 -21.15 -14.40
CA LEU A 132 -19.75 -19.95 -13.79
C LEU A 132 -20.32 -18.98 -14.83
N GLY A 133 -20.03 -19.20 -16.12
CA GLY A 133 -20.52 -18.36 -17.20
C GLY A 133 -20.11 -18.88 -18.58
N ARG A 134 -20.70 -18.29 -19.62
CA ARG A 134 -20.53 -18.72 -21.02
C ARG A 134 -19.27 -18.18 -21.70
N SER A 135 -18.46 -17.37 -21.03
CA SER A 135 -17.34 -16.68 -21.67
C SER A 135 -16.13 -16.58 -20.75
N CYS A 136 -14.96 -16.99 -21.26
CA CYS A 136 -13.70 -16.94 -20.53
C CYS A 136 -12.90 -15.69 -20.92
N VAL A 137 -12.57 -14.86 -19.94
CA VAL A 137 -11.76 -13.64 -20.14
C VAL A 137 -10.37 -13.98 -20.68
N LEU A 138 -9.71 -15.00 -20.14
CA LEU A 138 -8.36 -15.38 -20.59
C LEU A 138 -8.35 -15.80 -22.07
N PHE A 139 -9.34 -16.59 -22.49
CA PHE A 139 -9.48 -16.99 -23.88
C PHE A 139 -9.81 -15.79 -24.78
N LYS A 140 -10.75 -14.93 -24.37
CA LYS A 140 -11.11 -13.72 -25.12
C LYS A 140 -9.95 -12.73 -25.28
N THR A 141 -9.09 -12.62 -24.27
CA THR A 141 -7.97 -11.66 -24.28
C THR A 141 -6.73 -12.22 -24.96
N PHE A 142 -6.39 -13.49 -24.71
CA PHE A 142 -5.11 -14.08 -25.13
C PHE A 142 -5.23 -15.12 -26.24
N GLY A 143 -6.45 -15.46 -26.66
CA GLY A 143 -6.71 -16.52 -27.64
C GLY A 143 -6.49 -17.93 -27.10
N LYS A 144 -6.02 -18.09 -25.85
CA LYS A 144 -5.86 -19.36 -25.16
C LYS A 144 -6.03 -19.17 -23.65
N CYS A 145 -6.65 -20.14 -23.00
CA CYS A 145 -6.76 -20.15 -21.54
C CYS A 145 -5.70 -21.08 -20.94
N ILE A 146 -4.76 -20.56 -20.15
CA ILE A 146 -3.69 -21.37 -19.55
C ILE A 146 -4.19 -22.41 -18.53
N TYR A 147 -5.42 -22.25 -18.02
CA TYR A 147 -6.03 -23.18 -17.07
C TYR A 147 -6.75 -24.35 -17.76
N GLY A 148 -7.05 -24.25 -19.06
CA GLY A 148 -7.68 -25.31 -19.85
C GLY A 148 -8.89 -25.91 -19.13
N VAL A 149 -8.85 -27.23 -18.90
CA VAL A 149 -9.92 -28.00 -18.24
C VAL A 149 -10.23 -27.57 -16.80
N THR A 150 -9.25 -27.00 -16.09
CA THR A 150 -9.45 -26.53 -14.69
C THR A 150 -10.12 -25.16 -14.61
N CYS A 151 -10.25 -24.45 -15.74
CA CYS A 151 -10.92 -23.15 -15.83
C CYS A 151 -12.41 -23.25 -15.45
N ARG A 152 -12.93 -22.30 -14.66
CA ARG A 152 -14.36 -22.19 -14.30
C ARG A 152 -15.26 -21.66 -15.43
N PHE A 153 -14.68 -21.48 -16.61
CA PHE A 153 -15.32 -21.02 -17.85
C PHE A 153 -14.84 -21.89 -19.03
N ALA A 154 -14.50 -23.15 -18.75
CA ALA A 154 -13.91 -24.10 -19.68
C ALA A 154 -14.77 -24.34 -20.92
N GLN A 155 -16.09 -24.45 -20.79
CA GLN A 155 -17.03 -24.65 -21.90
C GLN A 155 -16.92 -23.59 -23.00
N ALA A 156 -16.42 -22.39 -22.67
CA ALA A 156 -16.23 -21.32 -23.64
C ALA A 156 -15.03 -21.54 -24.58
N HIS A 157 -14.12 -22.47 -24.25
CA HIS A 157 -12.86 -22.66 -24.97
C HIS A 157 -12.35 -24.11 -24.96
N LEU A 158 -13.20 -25.09 -24.64
CA LEU A 158 -12.89 -26.51 -24.79
C LEU A 158 -13.60 -27.06 -26.03
N GLY A 159 -12.88 -27.81 -26.85
CA GLY A 159 -13.42 -28.54 -28.00
C GLY A 159 -13.66 -30.02 -27.68
N ASP A 160 -13.84 -30.82 -28.73
CA ASP A 160 -14.07 -32.27 -28.61
C ASP A 160 -12.93 -32.95 -27.82
N GLY A 161 -13.29 -33.85 -26.91
CA GLY A 161 -12.31 -34.53 -26.04
C GLY A 161 -11.64 -33.64 -24.98
N TYR A 162 -12.25 -32.50 -24.63
CA TYR A 162 -11.75 -31.56 -23.61
C TYR A 162 -10.40 -30.90 -23.95
N GLN A 163 -10.05 -30.83 -25.23
CA GLN A 163 -8.87 -30.12 -25.70
C GLN A 163 -9.08 -28.60 -25.66
N ASN A 164 -8.04 -27.86 -25.27
CA ASN A 164 -8.10 -26.41 -25.19
C ASN A 164 -8.05 -25.80 -26.60
N VAL A 165 -9.12 -25.12 -26.99
CA VAL A 165 -9.18 -24.38 -28.26
C VAL A 165 -8.23 -23.20 -28.20
N ILE A 166 -7.53 -22.94 -29.30
CA ILE A 166 -6.60 -21.83 -29.45
C ILE A 166 -7.04 -20.98 -30.64
N ASN A 167 -7.38 -19.72 -30.38
CA ASN A 167 -7.45 -18.70 -31.42
C ASN A 167 -6.01 -18.30 -31.79
N VAL A 168 -5.54 -18.81 -32.94
CA VAL A 168 -4.15 -18.69 -33.38
C VAL A 168 -3.72 -17.24 -33.59
N ASP A 169 -4.57 -16.41 -34.18
CA ASP A 169 -4.22 -15.01 -34.49
C ASP A 169 -4.02 -14.20 -33.22
N LEU A 170 -4.95 -14.35 -32.27
CA LEU A 170 -4.86 -13.67 -30.98
C LEU A 170 -3.72 -14.25 -30.12
N ALA A 171 -3.50 -15.56 -30.16
CA ALA A 171 -2.39 -16.19 -29.44
C ALA A 171 -1.01 -15.72 -29.95
N LYS A 172 -0.85 -15.57 -31.27
CA LYS A 172 0.36 -15.00 -31.89
C LYS A 172 0.62 -13.56 -31.44
N GLN A 173 -0.44 -12.74 -31.29
CA GLN A 173 -0.29 -11.36 -30.82
C GLN A 173 0.36 -11.27 -29.42
N TRP A 174 0.14 -12.27 -28.57
CA TRP A 174 0.63 -12.31 -27.19
C TRP A 174 1.82 -13.25 -26.99
N GLU A 175 2.29 -13.90 -28.05
CA GLU A 175 3.43 -14.81 -27.97
C GLU A 175 4.70 -14.06 -27.55
N GLY A 176 5.44 -14.63 -26.60
CA GLY A 176 6.66 -14.03 -26.03
C GLY A 176 6.44 -12.79 -25.14
N LYS A 177 5.22 -12.25 -25.03
CA LYS A 177 4.95 -11.05 -24.21
C LYS A 177 4.72 -11.43 -22.75
N SER A 178 5.59 -10.96 -21.86
CA SER A 178 5.40 -11.08 -20.41
C SER A 178 4.67 -9.85 -19.87
N LEU A 179 3.40 -10.01 -19.50
CA LEU A 179 2.58 -8.92 -18.95
C LEU A 179 2.93 -8.57 -17.52
N VAL A 180 3.36 -9.57 -16.74
CA VAL A 180 3.68 -9.42 -15.33
C VAL A 180 5.13 -9.80 -15.08
N ARG A 181 5.90 -8.87 -14.52
CA ARG A 181 7.30 -9.04 -14.13
C ARG A 181 7.44 -9.36 -12.64
N ASN A 182 8.66 -9.62 -12.18
CA ASN A 182 9.01 -9.88 -10.77
C ASN A 182 8.39 -11.16 -10.18
N ASN A 183 8.28 -12.22 -10.98
CA ASN A 183 7.82 -13.52 -10.50
C ASN A 183 8.94 -14.24 -9.72
N LEU A 184 8.60 -14.82 -8.57
CA LEU A 184 9.53 -15.65 -7.80
C LEU A 184 9.78 -16.97 -8.53
N SER A 185 10.99 -17.14 -9.08
CA SER A 185 11.42 -18.40 -9.68
C SER A 185 11.58 -19.50 -8.62
N LYS A 186 11.43 -20.76 -9.02
CA LYS A 186 11.62 -21.92 -8.13
C LYS A 186 13.05 -22.02 -7.61
N GLU A 187 14.01 -21.68 -8.46
CA GLU A 187 15.43 -21.66 -8.10
C GLU A 187 15.71 -20.62 -7.03
N LEU A 188 15.29 -19.36 -7.24
CA LEU A 188 15.46 -18.30 -6.26
C LEU A 188 14.74 -18.64 -4.94
N GLN A 189 13.53 -19.18 -5.01
CA GLN A 189 12.81 -19.64 -3.83
C GLN A 189 13.58 -20.71 -3.05
N HIS A 190 14.21 -21.66 -3.76
CA HIS A 190 15.03 -22.68 -3.14
C HIS A 190 16.27 -22.08 -2.47
N GLN A 191 16.98 -21.18 -3.16
CA GLN A 191 18.16 -20.49 -2.63
C GLN A 191 17.85 -19.71 -1.35
N LEU A 192 16.75 -18.96 -1.33
CA LEU A 192 16.31 -18.21 -0.16
C LEU A 192 15.97 -19.12 1.02
N ARG A 193 15.18 -20.18 0.79
CA ARG A 193 14.80 -21.13 1.84
C ARG A 193 15.98 -21.91 2.40
N LYS A 194 16.98 -22.22 1.57
CA LYS A 194 18.22 -22.88 1.96
C LYS A 194 19.30 -21.90 2.45
N ARG A 195 19.02 -20.60 2.49
CA ARG A 195 19.96 -19.54 2.87
C ARG A 195 21.27 -19.56 2.06
N LYS A 196 21.16 -19.91 0.78
CA LYS A 196 22.27 -19.97 -0.18
C LYS A 196 22.41 -18.71 -1.05
N PHE A 197 21.44 -17.80 -0.97
CA PHE A 197 21.51 -16.54 -1.70
C PHE A 197 22.64 -15.66 -1.14
N SER A 198 23.45 -15.09 -2.03
CA SER A 198 24.61 -14.27 -1.65
C SER A 198 24.20 -12.82 -1.38
N PHE A 199 24.62 -12.29 -0.24
CA PHE A 199 24.36 -10.91 0.19
C PHE A 199 25.66 -10.13 0.36
N ARG A 200 26.54 -10.19 -0.64
CA ARG A 200 27.91 -9.68 -0.55
C ARG A 200 27.93 -8.20 -0.13
N LYS A 201 27.17 -7.33 -0.82
CA LYS A 201 27.18 -5.89 -0.55
C LYS A 201 26.59 -5.57 0.82
N ALA A 202 25.49 -6.23 1.21
CA ALA A 202 24.88 -6.04 2.51
C ALA A 202 25.80 -6.54 3.65
N GLU A 203 26.46 -7.67 3.47
CA GLU A 203 27.40 -8.20 4.47
C GLU A 203 28.63 -7.31 4.65
N GLU A 204 29.17 -6.74 3.56
CA GLU A 204 30.24 -5.74 3.62
C GLU A 204 29.82 -4.51 4.43
N TYR A 205 28.62 -3.96 4.16
CA TYR A 205 28.07 -2.84 4.92
C TYR A 205 27.88 -3.18 6.41
N LEU A 206 27.30 -4.34 6.71
CA LEU A 206 27.03 -4.76 8.09
C LEU A 206 28.32 -5.03 8.87
N ARG A 207 29.36 -5.57 8.22
CA ARG A 207 30.70 -5.72 8.82
C ARG A 207 31.32 -4.36 9.14
N ALA A 208 31.17 -3.36 8.27
CA ALA A 208 31.67 -2.01 8.52
C ALA A 208 30.98 -1.36 9.72
N LEU A 209 29.68 -1.58 9.92
CA LEU A 209 28.95 -1.12 11.10
C LEU A 209 29.37 -1.80 12.41
N ALA A 210 29.87 -3.04 12.34
CA ALA A 210 30.26 -3.82 13.51
C ALA A 210 31.69 -3.52 14.00
N LYS A 211 32.53 -2.86 13.19
CA LYS A 211 33.85 -2.43 13.63
C LYS A 211 33.68 -1.33 14.69
N PRO A 212 34.27 -1.47 15.90
CA PRO A 212 34.25 -0.39 16.87
C PRO A 212 34.95 0.82 16.25
N HIS A 213 34.33 2.00 16.33
CA HIS A 213 35.04 3.24 16.07
C HIS A 213 36.27 3.27 16.97
N GLY A 214 37.45 3.22 16.35
CA GLY A 214 38.73 3.33 17.03
C GLY A 214 38.80 4.63 17.83
N ASP A 215 39.34 4.48 19.03
CA ASP A 215 39.67 5.48 20.03
C ASP A 215 40.10 6.84 19.47
N GLY A 216 39.46 7.88 19.98
CA GLY A 216 39.66 9.28 19.60
C GLY A 216 39.14 10.22 20.68
N GLY A 217 39.64 10.06 21.91
CA GLY A 217 39.38 11.01 22.98
C GLY A 217 39.85 10.53 24.34
N LYS A 218 41.13 10.78 24.67
CA LYS A 218 41.63 10.79 26.04
C LYS A 218 40.76 11.72 26.90
N GLY A 219 39.89 11.14 27.72
CA GLY A 219 39.19 11.80 28.81
C GLY A 219 39.56 11.10 30.12
N GLY A 220 40.30 11.79 30.98
CA GLY A 220 40.79 11.27 32.24
C GLY A 220 39.68 10.83 33.20
N LYS A 221 40.06 9.92 34.10
CA LYS A 221 39.31 9.51 35.29
C LYS A 221 38.72 10.73 36.02
N ALA A 222 37.43 10.68 36.34
CA ALA A 222 36.90 11.30 37.54
C ALA A 222 35.74 10.47 38.11
N THR A 223 35.98 9.99 39.32
CA THR A 223 35.03 9.47 40.31
C THR A 223 33.94 10.50 40.62
N GLY A 224 32.72 10.04 40.87
CA GLY A 224 31.56 10.91 41.11
C GLY A 224 31.58 11.64 42.45
N ARG A 225 30.85 12.75 42.51
CA ARG A 225 29.94 13.16 43.60
C ARG A 225 29.12 14.38 43.17
N SER A 226 28.01 14.56 43.88
CA SER A 226 26.85 15.41 43.70
C SER A 226 27.03 16.93 43.92
N THR A 227 26.02 17.66 43.42
CA THR A 227 25.34 18.87 43.95
C THR A 227 26.05 20.23 44.04
N GLU A 228 25.32 21.21 43.48
CA GLU A 228 25.10 22.61 43.89
C GLU A 228 26.04 23.76 43.44
N GLU A 229 25.34 24.75 42.84
CA GLU A 229 25.43 26.21 43.01
C GLU A 229 26.59 27.05 42.40
N GLN A 230 26.18 27.82 41.38
CA GLN A 230 26.17 29.29 41.27
C GLN A 230 27.48 30.12 41.15
N GLU A 231 27.38 31.06 40.18
CA GLU A 231 27.98 32.41 40.09
C GLU A 231 29.23 32.73 39.20
N VAL A 232 28.92 33.44 38.11
CA VAL A 232 29.45 34.73 37.59
C VAL A 232 30.96 34.97 37.51
N SER A 233 31.48 35.30 36.30
CA SER A 233 32.19 36.56 36.01
C SER A 233 32.72 36.66 34.56
N ASN A 234 32.78 37.91 34.10
CA ASN A 234 32.95 38.45 32.75
C ASN A 234 34.32 38.26 32.09
N CYS A 235 34.34 38.58 30.78
CA CYS A 235 35.25 39.50 30.06
C CYS A 235 35.68 38.91 28.69
N THR A 236 35.84 39.59 27.56
CA THR A 236 35.49 40.92 27.00
C THR A 236 35.89 40.81 25.51
N THR A 237 35.12 41.39 24.61
CA THR A 237 35.48 41.65 23.19
C THR A 237 36.54 42.74 23.04
N PRO A 238 37.20 42.80 21.87
CA PRO A 238 37.28 44.10 21.18
C PRO A 238 36.74 44.04 19.76
N GLN A 239 36.23 45.18 19.33
CA GLN A 239 35.60 45.49 18.04
C GLN A 239 36.40 46.66 17.43
N GLU A 240 36.62 46.65 16.11
CA GLU A 240 36.96 47.77 15.19
C GLU A 240 37.07 47.15 13.77
N GLY A 241 36.63 47.65 12.62
CA GLY A 241 35.95 48.88 12.19
C GLY A 241 36.20 49.11 10.68
N LEU A 242 35.13 49.17 9.87
CA LEU A 242 34.91 49.91 8.59
C LEU A 242 35.88 49.86 7.36
N GLY A 243 35.30 49.55 6.17
CA GLY A 243 35.10 50.57 5.10
C GLY A 243 35.87 50.49 3.77
N ASP A 244 35.09 50.42 2.67
CA ASP A 244 35.29 50.94 1.30
C ASP A 244 36.00 50.17 0.15
N SER A 245 35.30 50.16 -0.99
CA SER A 245 35.76 49.96 -2.39
C SER A 245 36.09 51.34 -3.00
N PRO A 246 36.90 51.47 -4.08
CA PRO A 246 36.33 51.42 -5.44
C PRO A 246 37.28 51.01 -6.62
N GLU A 247 36.64 50.67 -7.73
CA GLU A 247 36.94 50.97 -9.15
C GLU A 247 38.19 50.47 -9.92
N CYS A 248 37.90 50.01 -11.15
CA CYS A 248 38.77 49.65 -12.27
C CYS A 248 39.28 50.89 -13.04
N PRO A 249 40.33 50.74 -13.87
CA PRO A 249 40.23 51.26 -15.25
C PRO A 249 40.88 50.40 -16.35
N VAL A 250 40.09 50.20 -17.43
CA VAL A 250 40.37 50.46 -18.87
C VAL A 250 41.50 49.71 -19.63
N LEU A 251 41.08 49.05 -20.72
CA LEU A 251 41.82 48.41 -21.84
C LEU A 251 42.56 49.44 -22.73
N PRO A 252 43.54 49.07 -23.60
CA PRO A 252 43.30 48.40 -24.91
C PRO A 252 44.31 47.26 -25.16
N GLY A 253 44.03 46.15 -25.87
CA GLY A 253 43.42 46.03 -27.20
C GLY A 253 44.54 45.74 -28.21
N GLU A 254 44.73 44.47 -28.60
CA GLU A 254 45.17 44.00 -29.94
C GLU A 254 45.50 42.49 -29.92
N ASP A 255 44.75 41.73 -30.72
CA ASP A 255 45.06 40.39 -31.27
C ASP A 255 45.22 40.58 -32.80
N PRO A 256 45.70 39.63 -33.64
CA PRO A 256 46.24 38.29 -33.37
C PRO A 256 47.49 37.94 -34.23
N LYS A 257 48.09 36.76 -34.02
CA LYS A 257 48.28 35.67 -35.04
C LYS A 257 49.47 34.72 -34.75
N PRO A 258 49.42 33.49 -35.31
CA PRO A 258 49.84 32.26 -34.67
C PRO A 258 51.22 31.81 -35.15
N ASP A 259 51.87 30.90 -34.43
CA ASP A 259 52.46 29.74 -35.11
C ASP A 259 52.76 28.58 -34.16
N THR A 260 52.59 27.41 -34.73
CA THR A 260 52.75 26.08 -34.15
C THR A 260 54.22 25.68 -34.24
N LEU A 261 54.80 25.07 -33.20
CA LEU A 261 55.59 23.83 -33.26
C LEU A 261 56.51 23.64 -32.03
N GLN A 262 56.22 22.55 -31.30
CA GLN A 262 57.15 21.56 -30.73
C GLN A 262 58.32 22.01 -29.83
N SER A 263 58.13 21.71 -28.54
CA SER A 263 59.08 21.15 -27.53
C SER A 263 60.48 21.78 -27.37
N PRO A 264 60.83 22.09 -26.10
CA PRO A 264 61.86 21.28 -25.48
C PRO A 264 61.55 20.88 -24.02
N SER A 265 62.21 19.81 -23.63
CA SER A 265 62.29 19.20 -22.31
C SER A 265 63.10 20.07 -21.31
N PRO A 266 63.40 19.61 -20.08
CA PRO A 266 62.74 20.07 -18.85
C PRO A 266 63.69 20.76 -17.86
N THR A 267 63.26 21.75 -17.10
CA THR A 267 63.94 22.08 -15.82
C THR A 267 63.04 22.87 -14.88
N GLY A 268 62.90 22.33 -13.66
CA GLY A 268 62.51 23.00 -12.40
C GLY A 268 61.04 23.40 -12.32
N GLY A 269 60.21 22.91 -11.39
CA GLY A 269 60.48 22.39 -10.07
C GLY A 269 59.57 23.12 -9.09
N GLU A 270 58.30 22.74 -9.04
CA GLU A 270 57.38 23.10 -7.95
C GLU A 270 56.52 21.87 -7.59
N GLU A 271 56.51 21.57 -6.29
CA GLU A 271 55.92 20.38 -5.67
C GLU A 271 54.40 20.31 -5.85
N ALA A 272 53.95 19.43 -6.74
CA ALA A 272 52.59 18.91 -6.70
C ALA A 272 52.54 17.75 -5.70
N SER A 273 51.70 17.90 -4.66
CA SER A 273 51.35 16.81 -3.76
C SER A 273 50.93 15.54 -4.53
N PRO A 274 51.43 14.35 -4.20
CA PRO A 274 51.16 13.16 -4.99
C PRO A 274 49.73 12.71 -4.75
N MET A 275 48.83 13.00 -5.70
CA MET A 275 47.59 12.25 -5.82
C MET A 275 47.98 10.79 -6.00
N LYS A 276 47.73 9.98 -4.97
CA LYS A 276 48.02 8.55 -4.97
C LYS A 276 47.08 7.87 -5.97
N THR A 277 47.52 7.76 -7.22
CA THR A 277 46.77 7.02 -8.25
C THR A 277 46.85 5.53 -7.94
N VAL A 278 45.72 4.96 -7.52
CA VAL A 278 45.60 3.54 -7.18
C VAL A 278 45.37 2.75 -8.48
N GLY A 279 46.45 2.42 -9.19
CA GLY A 279 46.46 1.45 -10.30
C GLY A 279 45.46 1.68 -11.45
N PRO A 280 45.50 0.82 -12.49
CA PRO A 280 44.40 0.74 -13.44
C PRO A 280 43.18 0.10 -12.76
N VAL A 281 42.01 0.70 -12.93
CA VAL A 281 40.73 0.07 -12.58
C VAL A 281 40.57 -1.11 -13.55
N THR A 282 40.47 -2.31 -12.99
CA THR A 282 40.26 -3.55 -13.75
C THR A 282 38.77 -3.78 -13.97
N ASP A 283 38.38 -4.58 -14.98
CA ASP A 283 36.96 -4.90 -15.23
C ASP A 283 36.32 -5.65 -14.04
N GLU A 284 37.14 -6.23 -13.15
CA GLU A 284 36.73 -6.84 -11.89
C GLU A 284 36.43 -5.86 -10.75
N ASP A 285 36.86 -4.60 -10.87
CA ASP A 285 36.56 -3.56 -9.88
C ASP A 285 35.12 -3.09 -10.08
N MET A 286 34.20 -3.59 -9.26
CA MET A 286 32.82 -3.13 -9.23
C MET A 286 32.76 -1.62 -8.96
N ILE A 287 32.70 -0.80 -10.02
CA ILE A 287 32.52 0.64 -9.92
C ILE A 287 31.17 0.88 -9.27
N LYS A 288 31.21 1.29 -7.99
CA LYS A 288 30.00 1.68 -7.28
C LYS A 288 29.44 2.93 -7.96
N LEU A 289 28.18 2.86 -8.40
CA LEU A 289 27.46 4.03 -8.90
C LEU A 289 27.63 5.18 -7.91
N ARG A 290 28.18 6.28 -8.39
CA ARG A 290 28.23 7.53 -7.64
C ARG A 290 26.80 7.95 -7.34
N SER A 291 26.58 8.67 -6.24
CA SER A 291 25.24 9.16 -5.89
C SER A 291 24.60 9.98 -7.03
N CYS A 292 25.41 10.65 -7.86
CA CYS A 292 24.96 11.39 -9.04
C CYS A 292 24.59 10.51 -10.25
N GLU A 293 25.07 9.26 -10.30
CA GLU A 293 24.84 8.31 -11.40
C GLU A 293 23.61 7.42 -11.13
N LYS A 294 23.09 7.41 -9.91
CA LYS A 294 21.82 6.76 -9.60
C LYS A 294 20.69 7.38 -10.41
N ARG A 295 19.80 6.53 -10.94
CA ARG A 295 18.60 6.98 -11.65
C ARG A 295 17.86 8.01 -10.79
N LYS A 296 17.57 9.19 -11.32
CA LYS A 296 16.80 10.21 -10.57
C LYS A 296 15.32 9.86 -10.61
N LEU A 297 14.63 10.00 -9.47
CA LEU A 297 13.18 9.80 -9.40
C LEU A 297 12.46 11.10 -9.78
N GLU A 298 12.17 11.27 -11.06
CA GLU A 298 11.45 12.44 -11.58
C GLU A 298 9.93 12.20 -11.52
N ILE A 299 9.34 12.44 -10.35
CA ILE A 299 7.90 12.28 -10.13
C ILE A 299 7.20 13.52 -9.58
N GLN A 300 7.87 14.68 -9.53
CA GLN A 300 7.23 15.96 -9.20
C GLN A 300 5.95 16.17 -10.02
N GLY A 301 4.87 16.59 -9.36
CA GLY A 301 3.57 16.84 -9.99
C GLY A 301 2.79 15.60 -10.45
N LYS A 302 3.35 14.38 -10.33
CA LYS A 302 2.68 13.14 -10.72
C LYS A 302 1.71 12.66 -9.63
N LEU A 303 0.60 12.05 -10.04
CA LEU A 303 -0.36 11.48 -9.09
C LEU A 303 0.09 10.10 -8.61
N TYR A 304 0.40 10.01 -7.32
CA TYR A 304 0.96 8.80 -6.73
C TYR A 304 -0.09 8.00 -5.95
N LEU A 305 -0.43 6.80 -6.43
CA LEU A 305 -1.21 5.82 -5.66
C LEU A 305 -0.40 5.27 -4.48
N ALA A 306 -0.88 5.50 -3.26
CA ALA A 306 -0.24 5.00 -2.04
C ALA A 306 -0.17 3.47 -1.98
N PRO A 307 0.79 2.90 -1.22
CA PRO A 307 0.78 1.48 -0.89
C PRO A 307 -0.38 1.14 0.07
N LEU A 308 -1.32 0.31 -0.39
CA LEU A 308 -2.55 -0.01 0.34
C LEU A 308 -2.59 -1.48 0.79
N THR A 309 -2.21 -1.77 2.03
CA THR A 309 -2.27 -3.16 2.53
C THR A 309 -3.67 -3.78 2.36
N THR A 310 -3.71 -5.00 1.83
CA THR A 310 -4.86 -5.83 1.46
C THR A 310 -5.53 -5.48 0.12
N CYS A 311 -5.69 -4.19 -0.20
CA CYS A 311 -6.47 -3.76 -1.36
C CYS A 311 -5.61 -3.25 -2.53
N GLY A 312 -4.37 -2.83 -2.29
CA GLY A 312 -3.40 -2.31 -3.28
C GLY A 312 -2.73 -3.39 -4.13
N ASN A 313 -3.46 -4.48 -4.37
CA ASN A 313 -3.01 -5.60 -5.19
C ASN A 313 -2.91 -5.20 -6.67
N LEU A 314 -2.24 -6.03 -7.48
CA LEU A 314 -1.99 -5.73 -8.89
C LEU A 314 -3.26 -5.40 -9.69
N PRO A 315 -4.37 -6.18 -9.60
CA PRO A 315 -5.63 -5.83 -10.25
C PRO A 315 -6.14 -4.43 -9.89
N PHE A 316 -6.13 -4.07 -8.61
CA PHE A 316 -6.58 -2.75 -8.17
C PHE A 316 -5.68 -1.62 -8.71
N ARG A 317 -4.36 -1.80 -8.70
CA ARG A 317 -3.43 -0.80 -9.25
C ARG A 317 -3.64 -0.59 -10.75
N ARG A 318 -3.97 -1.64 -11.49
CA ARG A 318 -4.36 -1.53 -12.92
C ARG A 318 -5.61 -0.69 -13.13
N ILE A 319 -6.62 -0.84 -12.26
CA ILE A 319 -7.82 0.03 -12.28
C ILE A 319 -7.41 1.49 -12.08
N CYS A 320 -6.64 1.80 -11.03
CA CYS A 320 -6.17 3.17 -10.80
C CYS A 320 -5.31 3.69 -11.96
N LYS A 321 -4.49 2.84 -12.58
CA LYS A 321 -3.67 3.21 -13.73
C LYS A 321 -4.53 3.61 -14.93
N ARG A 322 -5.60 2.86 -15.21
CA ARG A 322 -6.58 3.22 -16.25
C ARG A 322 -7.24 4.57 -15.99
N PHE A 323 -7.51 4.91 -14.73
CA PHE A 323 -8.04 6.22 -14.35
C PHE A 323 -6.99 7.34 -14.26
N GLY A 324 -5.74 7.06 -14.64
CA GLY A 324 -4.70 8.08 -14.74
C GLY A 324 -3.78 8.19 -13.52
N ALA A 325 -3.66 7.17 -12.67
CA ALA A 325 -2.56 7.15 -11.70
C ALA A 325 -1.20 7.09 -12.44
N ASP A 326 -0.28 7.99 -12.10
CA ASP A 326 1.02 8.08 -12.78
C ASP A 326 2.05 7.16 -12.12
N VAL A 327 2.07 7.16 -10.78
CA VAL A 327 2.97 6.35 -9.96
C VAL A 327 2.16 5.33 -9.18
N THR A 328 2.63 4.09 -9.18
CA THR A 328 2.03 2.97 -8.43
C THR A 328 3.06 2.39 -7.48
N CYS A 329 2.62 1.87 -6.34
CA CYS A 329 3.48 1.18 -5.40
C CYS A 329 2.80 -0.08 -4.89
N GLY A 330 3.57 -1.17 -4.81
CA GLY A 330 3.11 -2.44 -4.25
C GLY A 330 2.65 -2.29 -2.80
N GLU A 331 1.91 -3.29 -2.31
CA GLU A 331 1.58 -3.31 -0.88
C GLU A 331 2.84 -3.42 -0.03
N MET A 332 2.72 -3.03 1.24
CA MET A 332 3.80 -3.16 2.23
C MET A 332 4.27 -4.62 2.33
N ALA A 333 5.49 -4.88 1.87
CA ALA A 333 6.12 -6.19 1.90
C ALA A 333 7.07 -6.33 3.10
N VAL A 334 6.86 -7.35 3.93
CA VAL A 334 7.65 -7.62 5.13
C VAL A 334 8.97 -8.30 4.75
N CYS A 335 10.10 -7.64 5.02
CA CYS A 335 11.43 -8.09 4.57
C CYS A 335 11.79 -9.51 5.04
N THR A 336 11.42 -9.89 6.26
CA THR A 336 11.69 -11.25 6.77
C THR A 336 11.01 -12.33 5.93
N ASN A 337 9.79 -12.07 5.46
CA ASN A 337 9.01 -13.03 4.67
C ASN A 337 9.54 -13.12 3.24
N LEU A 338 10.02 -12.01 2.68
CA LEU A 338 10.69 -11.97 1.39
C LEU A 338 11.97 -12.81 1.40
N LEU A 339 12.82 -12.61 2.41
CA LEU A 339 14.06 -13.38 2.59
C LEU A 339 13.82 -14.88 2.84
N GLN A 340 12.63 -15.25 3.36
CA GLN A 340 12.21 -16.65 3.52
C GLN A 340 11.63 -17.27 2.22
N GLY A 341 11.53 -16.49 1.13
CA GLY A 341 10.95 -16.96 -0.13
C GLY A 341 9.46 -17.29 -0.03
N GLN A 342 8.72 -16.56 0.82
CA GLN A 342 7.29 -16.78 1.01
C GLN A 342 6.50 -16.25 -0.20
N SER A 343 5.84 -17.16 -0.94
CA SER A 343 5.17 -16.81 -2.20
C SER A 343 4.09 -15.72 -2.06
N SER A 344 3.42 -15.63 -0.91
CA SER A 344 2.39 -14.59 -0.68
C SER A 344 2.98 -13.19 -0.57
N GLU A 345 4.20 -13.07 -0.05
CA GLU A 345 4.89 -11.77 0.09
C GLU A 345 5.49 -11.35 -1.25
N TRP A 346 6.08 -12.30 -1.98
CA TRP A 346 6.61 -12.08 -3.32
C TRP A 346 5.54 -11.68 -4.34
N ALA A 347 4.29 -12.10 -4.13
CA ALA A 347 3.17 -11.66 -4.96
C ALA A 347 2.93 -10.13 -4.91
N LEU A 348 3.35 -9.46 -3.83
CA LEU A 348 3.22 -8.01 -3.66
C LEU A 348 4.21 -7.22 -4.53
N LEU A 349 5.29 -7.86 -4.96
CA LEU A 349 6.37 -7.27 -5.78
C LEU A 349 6.08 -7.29 -7.28
N LYS A 350 5.01 -7.96 -7.69
CA LYS A 350 4.63 -8.12 -9.09
C LYS A 350 4.26 -6.76 -9.70
N ARG A 351 4.81 -6.52 -10.89
CA ARG A 351 4.57 -5.32 -11.73
C ARG A 351 3.86 -5.74 -13.01
N HIS A 352 2.84 -5.01 -13.43
CA HIS A 352 2.21 -5.17 -14.74
C HIS A 352 2.86 -4.20 -15.75
N HIS A 353 2.93 -4.58 -17.02
CA HIS A 353 3.58 -3.78 -18.06
C HIS A 353 2.95 -2.40 -18.29
N THR A 354 1.70 -2.18 -17.84
CA THR A 354 1.02 -0.87 -17.90
C THR A 354 1.44 0.08 -16.79
N GLU A 355 2.17 -0.39 -15.77
CA GLU A 355 2.67 0.46 -14.69
C GLU A 355 3.96 1.15 -15.14
N ASP A 356 3.88 2.41 -15.56
CA ASP A 356 5.03 3.20 -16.06
C ASP A 356 6.09 3.43 -14.99
N ILE A 357 5.65 3.79 -13.78
CA ILE A 357 6.51 4.02 -12.61
C ILE A 357 5.98 3.15 -11.48
N PHE A 358 6.78 2.17 -11.08
CA PHE A 358 6.43 1.18 -10.06
C PHE A 358 7.46 1.13 -8.94
N GLY A 359 6.98 1.33 -7.71
CA GLY A 359 7.77 1.17 -6.50
C GLY A 359 7.39 -0.05 -5.68
N VAL A 360 8.32 -0.50 -4.84
CA VAL A 360 8.08 -1.52 -3.82
C VAL A 360 8.27 -0.93 -2.44
N GLN A 361 7.25 -1.03 -1.58
CA GLN A 361 7.36 -0.61 -0.19
C GLN A 361 7.79 -1.78 0.71
N LEU A 362 8.88 -1.61 1.44
CA LEU A 362 9.42 -2.56 2.39
C LEU A 362 9.10 -2.20 3.85
N GLU A 363 8.91 -3.22 4.66
CA GLU A 363 8.66 -3.12 6.10
C GLU A 363 9.64 -4.00 6.88
N GLY A 364 10.25 -3.42 7.91
CA GLY A 364 11.18 -4.11 8.80
C GLY A 364 11.74 -3.17 9.87
N ALA A 365 12.44 -3.75 10.84
CA ALA A 365 12.88 -3.04 12.05
C ALA A 365 14.40 -3.02 12.24
N PHE A 366 15.15 -3.78 11.43
CA PHE A 366 16.57 -4.04 11.64
C PHE A 366 17.39 -3.79 10.37
N PRO A 367 18.58 -3.14 10.49
CA PRO A 367 19.46 -2.84 9.35
C PRO A 367 19.91 -4.08 8.57
N ASP A 368 20.17 -5.19 9.25
CA ASP A 368 20.61 -6.45 8.63
C ASP A 368 19.57 -7.00 7.66
N THR A 369 18.32 -7.05 8.11
CA THR A 369 17.19 -7.59 7.37
C THR A 369 16.80 -6.66 6.22
N MET A 370 16.74 -5.35 6.48
CA MET A 370 16.37 -4.36 5.47
C MET A 370 17.42 -4.24 4.36
N THR A 371 18.71 -4.21 4.72
CA THR A 371 19.79 -4.08 3.73
C THR A 371 19.91 -5.33 2.87
N LYS A 372 19.81 -6.54 3.45
CA LYS A 372 19.77 -7.79 2.69
C LYS A 372 18.57 -7.86 1.75
N CYS A 373 17.40 -7.41 2.22
CA CYS A 373 16.21 -7.36 1.38
C CYS A 373 16.40 -6.38 0.21
N ALA A 374 16.98 -5.21 0.45
CA ALA A 374 17.28 -4.24 -0.59
C ALA A 374 18.24 -4.81 -1.66
N GLU A 375 19.29 -5.51 -1.25
CA GLU A 375 20.21 -6.18 -2.19
C GLU A 375 19.51 -7.30 -2.97
N LEU A 376 18.69 -8.12 -2.32
CA LEU A 376 17.87 -9.14 -2.99
C LEU A 376 17.00 -8.53 -4.07
N LEU A 377 16.32 -7.43 -3.78
CA LEU A 377 15.46 -6.74 -4.73
C LEU A 377 16.27 -6.20 -5.91
N ASN A 378 17.41 -5.56 -5.65
CA ASN A 378 18.29 -5.01 -6.67
C ASN A 378 18.77 -6.07 -7.68
N GLN A 379 18.98 -7.31 -7.21
CA GLN A 379 19.49 -8.41 -8.05
C GLN A 379 18.40 -9.21 -8.77
N THR A 380 17.15 -9.17 -8.30
CA THR A 380 16.14 -10.16 -8.71
C THR A 380 14.86 -9.59 -9.29
N ILE A 381 14.60 -8.28 -9.12
CA ILE A 381 13.38 -7.64 -9.60
C ILE A 381 13.67 -6.32 -10.31
N GLU A 382 12.72 -5.90 -11.14
CA GLU A 382 12.73 -4.60 -11.81
C GLU A 382 11.73 -3.65 -11.13
N VAL A 383 12.26 -2.54 -10.59
CA VAL A 383 11.51 -1.48 -9.90
C VAL A 383 12.12 -0.13 -10.25
N ASP A 384 11.33 0.94 -10.15
CA ASP A 384 11.81 2.31 -10.39
C ASP A 384 12.29 2.99 -9.11
N PHE A 385 11.80 2.55 -7.96
CA PHE A 385 12.25 2.98 -6.64
C PHE A 385 11.88 1.95 -5.56
N VAL A 386 12.56 2.03 -4.42
CA VAL A 386 12.21 1.26 -3.21
C VAL A 386 11.79 2.25 -2.12
N ASP A 387 10.67 1.98 -1.44
CA ASP A 387 10.14 2.81 -0.37
C ASP A 387 10.27 2.10 0.99
N ILE A 388 10.63 2.85 2.04
CA ILE A 388 10.65 2.34 3.41
C ILE A 388 9.36 2.76 4.12
N ASN A 389 8.61 1.79 4.64
CA ASN A 389 7.46 2.08 5.47
C ASN A 389 7.89 2.45 6.90
N VAL A 390 7.70 3.72 7.22
CA VAL A 390 7.91 4.30 8.56
C VAL A 390 6.59 4.93 9.07
N GLY A 391 5.46 4.56 8.47
CA GLY A 391 4.15 5.16 8.72
C GLY A 391 3.08 4.18 9.22
N CYS A 392 3.30 2.86 9.10
CA CYS A 392 2.32 1.85 9.48
C CYS A 392 1.99 1.91 10.98
N PRO A 393 0.71 2.12 11.39
CA PRO A 393 0.34 2.22 12.80
C PRO A 393 -0.07 0.88 13.43
N ILE A 394 0.05 -0.24 12.70
CA ILE A 394 -0.40 -1.56 13.16
C ILE A 394 0.43 -1.98 14.38
N ASP A 395 -0.22 -2.39 15.47
CA ASP A 395 0.47 -2.68 16.73
C ASP A 395 1.42 -3.87 16.62
N LEU A 396 1.08 -4.88 15.80
CA LEU A 396 1.98 -6.00 15.54
C LEU A 396 3.29 -5.56 14.89
N VAL A 397 3.23 -4.56 13.99
CA VAL A 397 4.40 -4.00 13.32
C VAL A 397 5.18 -3.09 14.28
N TYR A 398 4.46 -2.21 14.98
CA TYR A 398 5.03 -1.29 15.95
C TYR A 398 5.77 -2.02 17.08
N LYS A 399 5.18 -3.08 17.65
CA LYS A 399 5.79 -3.88 18.73
C LYS A 399 7.07 -4.60 18.30
N LYS A 400 7.18 -4.95 17.01
CA LYS A 400 8.43 -5.48 16.42
C LYS A 400 9.47 -4.40 16.14
N GLY A 401 9.14 -3.13 16.41
CA GLY A 401 10.02 -1.99 16.19
C GLY A 401 10.06 -1.48 14.74
N GLY A 402 9.10 -1.89 13.90
CA GLY A 402 8.91 -1.44 12.52
C GLY A 402 7.84 -0.35 12.38
N GLY A 403 7.56 0.07 11.15
CA GLY A 403 6.61 1.13 10.82
C GLY A 403 6.93 2.42 11.57
N CYS A 404 5.90 3.04 12.15
CA CYS A 404 6.08 4.29 12.91
C CYS A 404 6.95 4.17 14.18
N ALA A 405 7.27 2.97 14.66
CA ALA A 405 8.23 2.80 15.75
C ALA A 405 9.67 3.21 15.34
N LEU A 406 10.00 3.16 14.05
CA LEU A 406 11.32 3.60 13.58
C LEU A 406 11.54 5.10 13.77
N MET A 407 10.47 5.91 13.83
CA MET A 407 10.56 7.35 14.07
C MET A 407 11.17 7.69 15.44
N THR A 408 11.05 6.80 16.43
CA THR A 408 11.65 6.98 17.77
C THR A 408 13.01 6.29 17.91
N ARG A 409 13.47 5.56 16.88
CA ARG A 409 14.69 4.77 16.89
C ARG A 409 15.71 5.30 15.86
N SER A 410 16.07 6.58 15.99
CA SER A 410 16.87 7.32 15.00
C SER A 410 18.13 6.57 14.55
N ASN A 411 18.91 5.99 15.46
CA ASN A 411 20.16 5.29 15.11
C ASN A 411 19.91 4.05 14.23
N LYS A 412 18.85 3.28 14.53
CA LYS A 412 18.48 2.12 13.72
C LYS A 412 17.92 2.55 12.37
N PHE A 413 17.15 3.63 12.36
CA PHE A 413 16.58 4.18 11.15
C PHE A 413 17.67 4.71 10.20
N GLU A 414 18.65 5.45 10.72
CA GLU A 414 19.83 5.88 9.96
C GLU A 414 20.56 4.71 9.32
N GLN A 415 20.88 3.68 10.12
CA GLN A 415 21.56 2.47 9.64
C GLN A 415 20.76 1.76 8.54
N ILE A 416 19.42 1.74 8.62
CA ILE A 416 18.57 1.18 7.58
C ILE A 416 18.66 2.00 6.30
N VAL A 417 18.46 3.32 6.36
CA VAL A 417 18.45 4.19 5.17
C VAL A 417 19.82 4.14 4.47
N ARG A 418 20.91 4.31 5.23
CA ARG A 418 22.26 4.27 4.67
C ARG A 418 22.62 2.90 4.10
N GLY A 419 22.25 1.82 4.80
CA GLY A 419 22.49 0.46 4.35
C GLY A 419 21.78 0.14 3.04
N MET A 420 20.46 0.38 2.99
CA MET A 420 19.68 0.16 1.77
C MET A 420 20.16 1.03 0.61
N ASN A 421 20.43 2.32 0.85
CA ASN A 421 20.95 3.20 -0.18
C ASN A 421 22.35 2.78 -0.65
N SER A 422 23.13 2.06 0.15
CA SER A 422 24.45 1.59 -0.29
C SER A 422 24.41 0.42 -1.28
N VAL A 423 23.32 -0.36 -1.30
CA VAL A 423 23.18 -1.58 -2.12
C VAL A 423 22.21 -1.44 -3.29
N LEU A 424 21.32 -0.43 -3.27
CA LEU A 424 20.35 -0.16 -4.32
C LEU A 424 20.91 0.76 -5.40
N ASP A 425 20.67 0.39 -6.66
CA ASP A 425 20.97 1.21 -7.84
C ASP A 425 19.82 2.19 -8.14
N VAL A 426 18.62 1.91 -7.63
CA VAL A 426 17.42 2.75 -7.74
C VAL A 426 17.25 3.70 -6.52
N PRO A 427 16.51 4.81 -6.68
CA PRO A 427 16.14 5.71 -5.59
C PRO A 427 15.49 5.02 -4.40
N LEU A 428 15.88 5.47 -3.21
CA LEU A 428 15.28 5.07 -1.94
C LEU A 428 14.38 6.19 -1.44
N THR A 429 13.11 5.89 -1.19
CA THR A 429 12.12 6.83 -0.65
C THR A 429 11.66 6.39 0.73
N VAL A 430 11.09 7.31 1.51
CA VAL A 430 10.59 7.00 2.86
C VAL A 430 9.18 7.55 3.04
N LYS A 431 8.26 6.71 3.51
CA LYS A 431 6.92 7.15 3.92
C LYS A 431 6.79 7.21 5.44
N ILE A 432 6.56 8.41 5.99
CA ILE A 432 6.43 8.69 7.43
C ILE A 432 5.03 9.20 7.81
N ARG A 433 4.79 9.34 9.13
CA ARG A 433 3.66 10.05 9.76
C ARG A 433 4.17 11.33 10.45
N THR A 434 3.27 12.16 10.98
CA THR A 434 3.68 13.35 11.76
C THR A 434 4.44 13.00 13.03
N GLY A 435 4.09 11.87 13.66
CA GLY A 435 4.72 11.32 14.84
C GLY A 435 3.99 10.10 15.39
N VAL A 436 4.40 9.64 16.57
CA VAL A 436 3.75 8.51 17.26
C VAL A 436 2.55 9.00 18.07
N GLN A 437 2.75 10.01 18.91
CA GLN A 437 1.72 10.53 19.82
C GLN A 437 0.92 11.66 19.18
N GLU A 438 -0.35 11.80 19.55
CA GLU A 438 -1.16 12.97 19.17
C GLU A 438 -0.55 14.27 19.75
N LYS A 439 -0.61 15.38 18.98
CA LYS A 439 -0.02 16.70 19.30
C LYS A 439 1.52 16.76 19.44
N ILE A 440 2.22 15.63 19.40
CA ILE A 440 3.68 15.58 19.42
C ILE A 440 4.20 15.25 18.03
N ASN A 441 4.37 16.30 17.25
CA ASN A 441 4.90 16.23 15.90
C ASN A 441 6.43 16.14 15.93
N VAL A 442 7.00 15.13 15.28
CA VAL A 442 8.46 14.88 15.23
C VAL A 442 9.03 14.85 13.81
N ALA A 443 8.17 14.75 12.79
CA ALA A 443 8.60 14.65 11.39
C ALA A 443 9.57 15.77 10.96
N HIS A 444 9.31 17.03 11.34
CA HIS A 444 10.16 18.18 11.03
C HIS A 444 11.62 18.03 11.50
N LYS A 445 11.86 17.29 12.60
CA LYS A 445 13.21 17.02 13.12
C LYS A 445 13.93 15.88 12.39
N ILE A 446 13.17 14.97 11.79
CA ILE A 446 13.69 13.74 11.18
C ILE A 446 13.90 13.91 9.67
N ILE A 447 13.08 14.72 8.99
CA ILE A 447 13.16 14.96 7.54
C ILE A 447 14.56 15.43 7.07
N PRO A 448 15.22 16.41 7.73
CA PRO A 448 16.58 16.81 7.34
C PRO A 448 17.58 15.66 7.44
N LYS A 449 17.46 14.83 8.48
CA LYS A 449 18.32 13.66 8.67
C LYS A 449 18.07 12.60 7.60
N ILE A 450 16.82 12.34 7.23
CA ILE A 450 16.46 11.42 6.13
C ILE A 450 17.14 11.84 4.82
N ARG A 451 17.17 13.15 4.53
CA ARG A 451 17.90 13.71 3.39
C ARG A 451 19.40 13.44 3.48
N GLU A 452 20.02 13.72 4.63
CA GLU A 452 21.46 13.48 4.88
C GLU A 452 21.85 12.00 4.80
N TRP A 453 20.93 11.10 5.16
CA TRP A 453 21.13 9.66 5.04
C TRP A 453 21.03 9.15 3.60
N GLY A 454 20.54 9.99 2.68
CA GLY A 454 20.54 9.76 1.24
C GLY A 454 19.23 9.27 0.65
N ALA A 455 18.09 9.48 1.33
CA ALA A 455 16.79 9.26 0.70
C ALA A 455 16.54 10.31 -0.41
N SER A 456 15.92 9.88 -1.50
CA SER A 456 15.64 10.74 -2.66
C SER A 456 14.31 11.49 -2.54
N MET A 457 13.39 11.00 -1.71
CA MET A 457 12.07 11.61 -1.50
C MET A 457 11.48 11.15 -0.16
N VAL A 458 10.71 12.03 0.48
CA VAL A 458 9.89 11.68 1.66
C VAL A 458 8.41 11.87 1.37
N THR A 459 7.57 10.95 1.83
CA THR A 459 6.10 11.15 1.86
C THR A 459 5.65 11.29 3.31
N LEU A 460 4.92 12.36 3.62
CA LEU A 460 4.40 12.62 4.97
C LEU A 460 2.89 12.44 5.00
N HIS A 461 2.42 11.48 5.81
CA HIS A 461 1.00 11.41 6.18
C HIS A 461 0.73 12.40 7.32
N GLY A 462 -0.19 13.35 7.10
CA GLY A 462 -0.57 14.41 8.05
C GLY A 462 -1.30 13.95 9.33
N ARG A 463 -1.11 12.71 9.76
CA ARG A 463 -1.65 12.18 11.02
C ARG A 463 -0.57 11.50 11.84
N SER A 464 -0.70 11.53 13.16
CA SER A 464 0.09 10.71 14.06
C SER A 464 -0.35 9.24 14.03
N ARG A 465 0.44 8.33 14.62
CA ARG A 465 0.03 6.93 14.78
C ARG A 465 -1.25 6.82 15.60
N GLU A 466 -1.32 7.50 16.75
CA GLU A 466 -2.45 7.44 17.69
C GLU A 466 -3.75 7.97 17.08
N GLN A 467 -3.66 9.04 16.28
CA GLN A 467 -4.81 9.59 15.56
C GLN A 467 -5.43 8.60 14.57
N ARG A 468 -4.68 7.62 14.07
CA ARG A 468 -5.12 6.66 13.04
C ARG A 468 -5.86 7.34 11.89
N TYR A 469 -7.20 7.33 11.92
CA TYR A 469 -8.14 7.98 10.99
C TYR A 469 -9.28 8.72 11.73
N THR A 470 -9.14 9.05 13.01
CA THR A 470 -10.20 9.68 13.82
C THR A 470 -10.21 11.21 13.76
N ARG A 471 -9.20 11.81 13.11
CA ARG A 471 -9.02 13.26 12.97
C ARG A 471 -8.70 13.61 11.53
N GLY A 472 -8.87 14.88 11.16
CA GLY A 472 -8.38 15.40 9.88
C GLY A 472 -6.85 15.30 9.76
N ALA A 473 -6.34 15.22 8.54
CA ALA A 473 -4.91 15.37 8.27
C ALA A 473 -4.49 16.84 8.42
N ASP A 474 -3.40 17.07 9.13
CA ASP A 474 -2.80 18.39 9.36
C ASP A 474 -1.94 18.79 8.17
N TRP A 475 -2.55 19.53 7.24
CA TRP A 475 -1.90 19.98 6.02
C TRP A 475 -1.00 21.20 6.22
N ASP A 476 -1.28 22.06 7.19
CA ASP A 476 -0.42 23.18 7.56
C ASP A 476 0.95 22.68 8.05
N TYR A 477 0.95 21.61 8.86
CA TYR A 477 2.18 20.96 9.28
C TYR A 477 2.90 20.23 8.13
N ILE A 478 2.16 19.68 7.16
CA ILE A 478 2.76 19.15 5.92
C ILE A 478 3.48 20.26 5.16
N ALA A 479 2.84 21.42 5.00
CA ALA A 479 3.42 22.59 4.31
C ALA A 479 4.71 23.07 5.00
N GLN A 480 4.71 23.14 6.33
CA GLN A 480 5.91 23.45 7.11
C GLN A 480 7.03 22.43 6.84
N CYS A 481 6.70 21.13 6.86
CA CYS A 481 7.65 20.06 6.59
C CYS A 481 8.17 20.09 5.15
N ALA A 482 7.35 20.48 4.17
CA ALA A 482 7.74 20.59 2.77
C ALA A 482 8.86 21.63 2.58
N LYS A 483 8.74 22.79 3.25
CA LYS A 483 9.78 23.83 3.26
C LYS A 483 11.10 23.31 3.84
N ILE A 484 11.03 22.53 4.93
CA ILE A 484 12.20 21.93 5.60
C ILE A 484 12.87 20.84 4.74
N ALA A 485 12.09 20.09 3.96
CA ALA A 485 12.59 19.01 3.11
C ALA A 485 13.46 19.54 1.95
N SER A 486 13.15 20.72 1.43
CA SER A 486 13.82 21.34 0.27
C SER A 486 15.35 21.32 0.42
N PRO A 487 16.11 20.86 -0.61
CA PRO A 487 15.68 20.58 -1.98
C PRO A 487 15.11 19.17 -2.23
N MET A 488 15.06 18.28 -1.22
CA MET A 488 14.48 16.95 -1.38
C MET A 488 12.95 17.05 -1.52
N PRO A 489 12.33 16.39 -2.52
CA PRO A 489 10.88 16.44 -2.70
C PRO A 489 10.15 15.84 -1.51
N LEU A 490 9.08 16.53 -1.07
CA LEU A 490 8.13 16.03 -0.09
C LEU A 490 6.76 15.85 -0.72
N PHE A 491 6.21 14.64 -0.58
CA PHE A 491 4.85 14.32 -1.00
C PHE A 491 3.89 14.41 0.18
N GLY A 492 2.81 15.18 0.01
CA GLY A 492 1.72 15.27 0.97
C GLY A 492 0.79 14.06 0.88
N ASN A 493 0.32 13.56 2.02
CA ASN A 493 -0.63 12.46 2.08
C ASN A 493 -1.66 12.68 3.19
N GLY A 494 -2.93 12.40 2.88
CA GLY A 494 -4.06 12.44 3.82
C GLY A 494 -5.16 13.39 3.34
N ASP A 495 -6.41 12.98 3.49
CA ASP A 495 -7.63 13.81 3.30
C ASP A 495 -7.81 14.57 1.96
N ILE A 496 -7.14 14.12 0.89
CA ILE A 496 -7.48 14.39 -0.52
C ILE A 496 -8.68 13.56 -1.00
N LEU A 497 -9.87 14.17 -1.06
CA LEU A 497 -11.15 13.54 -1.41
C LEU A 497 -11.69 13.99 -2.78
N SER A 498 -11.21 15.13 -3.28
CA SER A 498 -11.64 15.78 -4.51
C SER A 498 -10.46 16.42 -5.26
N TYR A 499 -10.70 16.89 -6.48
CA TYR A 499 -9.71 17.67 -7.23
C TYR A 499 -9.41 19.02 -6.54
N GLU A 500 -10.40 19.64 -5.89
CA GLU A 500 -10.21 20.87 -5.11
C GLU A 500 -9.27 20.65 -3.93
N ASP A 501 -9.40 19.52 -3.22
CA ASP A 501 -8.46 19.16 -2.16
C ASP A 501 -7.04 18.95 -2.70
N ALA A 502 -6.92 18.32 -3.87
CA ALA A 502 -5.64 18.11 -4.53
C ALA A 502 -4.98 19.44 -4.93
N ASN A 503 -5.75 20.38 -5.48
CA ASN A 503 -5.27 21.70 -5.85
C ASN A 503 -4.80 22.49 -4.63
N ARG A 504 -5.64 22.56 -3.57
CA ARG A 504 -5.27 23.20 -2.30
C ARG A 504 -4.00 22.59 -1.72
N ALA A 505 -3.86 21.27 -1.78
CA ALA A 505 -2.66 20.59 -1.32
C ALA A 505 -1.41 20.96 -2.11
N MET A 506 -1.49 21.06 -3.44
CA MET A 506 -0.38 21.49 -4.29
C MET A 506 0.01 22.95 -4.04
N GLU A 507 -0.97 23.84 -3.81
CA GLU A 507 -0.75 25.26 -3.47
C GLU A 507 0.03 25.44 -2.15
N MET A 508 -0.06 24.48 -1.23
CA MET A 508 0.69 24.48 0.03
C MET A 508 2.19 24.19 -0.12
N GLY A 509 2.68 23.98 -1.35
CA GLY A 509 4.11 23.86 -1.66
C GLY A 509 4.69 22.45 -1.53
N VAL A 510 3.84 21.42 -1.52
CA VAL A 510 4.31 20.03 -1.65
C VAL A 510 4.74 19.74 -3.09
N SER A 511 5.70 18.82 -3.27
CA SER A 511 6.20 18.44 -4.60
C SER A 511 5.24 17.53 -5.38
N GLY A 512 4.25 16.95 -4.68
CA GLY A 512 3.24 16.08 -5.24
C GLY A 512 2.33 15.54 -4.14
N ILE A 513 1.27 14.86 -4.56
CA ILE A 513 0.29 14.27 -3.65
C ILE A 513 0.27 12.76 -3.78
N MET A 514 0.23 12.08 -2.64
CA MET A 514 -0.01 10.65 -2.59
C MET A 514 -1.47 10.38 -2.19
N ILE A 515 -2.22 9.75 -3.08
CA ILE A 515 -3.64 9.43 -2.94
C ILE A 515 -3.76 8.00 -2.40
N ALA A 516 -4.46 7.84 -1.27
CA ALA A 516 -4.45 6.60 -0.51
C ALA A 516 -5.85 6.06 -0.20
N ARG A 517 -5.94 5.33 0.91
CA ARG A 517 -7.17 5.08 1.67
C ARG A 517 -7.48 6.35 2.43
N GLN A 518 -8.56 7.03 2.12
CA GLN A 518 -9.10 7.95 3.10
C GLN A 518 -10.57 7.59 3.23
N VAL A 519 -10.98 7.48 4.50
CA VAL A 519 -12.33 7.14 4.90
C VAL A 519 -12.97 8.49 5.09
N PRO A 520 -13.81 8.98 4.16
CA PRO A 520 -14.83 8.31 3.40
C PRO A 520 -14.68 8.51 1.89
N VAL A 521 -13.59 9.10 1.39
CA VAL A 521 -13.25 9.13 -0.05
C VAL A 521 -11.75 8.96 -0.26
N GLY A 522 -11.30 8.21 -1.26
CA GLY A 522 -9.89 7.97 -1.58
C GLY A 522 -9.83 6.96 -2.72
N ALA A 523 -8.65 6.52 -3.16
CA ALA A 523 -8.56 5.62 -4.32
C ALA A 523 -9.42 4.34 -4.15
N LEU A 524 -9.55 3.78 -2.95
CA LEU A 524 -10.40 2.60 -2.70
C LEU A 524 -11.91 2.85 -2.82
N ILE A 525 -12.35 4.10 -2.72
CA ILE A 525 -13.77 4.48 -2.76
C ILE A 525 -14.10 5.10 -4.11
N LYS A 526 -13.14 5.82 -4.67
CA LYS A 526 -13.24 6.58 -5.90
C LYS A 526 -11.95 6.40 -6.73
N PRO A 527 -11.74 5.24 -7.40
CA PRO A 527 -10.57 5.05 -8.26
C PRO A 527 -10.44 6.08 -9.38
N TRP A 528 -11.55 6.64 -9.85
CA TRP A 528 -11.58 7.70 -10.86
C TRP A 528 -11.20 9.09 -10.33
N LEU A 529 -10.87 9.23 -9.03
CA LEU A 529 -10.35 10.49 -8.47
C LEU A 529 -9.09 10.99 -9.21
N PHE A 530 -8.27 10.08 -9.73
CA PHE A 530 -7.13 10.46 -10.58
C PHE A 530 -7.57 11.20 -11.85
N THR A 531 -8.68 10.77 -12.46
CA THR A 531 -9.28 11.44 -13.62
C THR A 531 -9.90 12.76 -13.22
N GLU A 532 -10.63 12.82 -12.10
CA GLU A 532 -11.18 14.08 -11.57
C GLU A 532 -10.09 15.13 -11.35
N ILE A 533 -8.93 14.74 -10.81
CA ILE A 533 -7.79 15.65 -10.60
C ILE A 533 -7.19 16.09 -11.93
N LYS A 534 -7.04 15.19 -12.91
CA LYS A 534 -6.48 15.54 -14.23
C LYS A 534 -7.42 16.43 -15.05
N GLU A 535 -8.71 16.16 -14.98
CA GLU A 535 -9.74 16.88 -15.74
C GLU A 535 -10.35 18.06 -14.97
N GLN A 536 -9.93 18.29 -13.71
CA GLN A 536 -10.36 19.41 -12.89
C GLN A 536 -11.89 19.51 -12.75
N ARG A 537 -12.55 18.36 -12.53
CA ARG A 537 -14.01 18.28 -12.41
C ARG A 537 -14.46 17.22 -11.42
N HIS A 538 -15.64 17.41 -10.85
CA HIS A 538 -16.34 16.32 -10.15
C HIS A 538 -16.97 15.37 -11.17
N TRP A 539 -16.82 14.07 -10.96
CA TRP A 539 -17.40 13.07 -11.86
C TRP A 539 -18.51 12.30 -11.16
N ASP A 540 -19.75 12.53 -11.62
CA ASP A 540 -20.93 11.77 -11.19
C ASP A 540 -21.11 10.53 -12.07
N ILE A 541 -20.40 9.44 -11.75
CA ILE A 541 -20.53 8.21 -12.54
C ILE A 541 -21.78 7.42 -12.17
N SER A 542 -22.36 6.78 -13.17
CA SER A 542 -23.55 5.94 -13.04
C SER A 542 -23.28 4.64 -12.28
N SER A 543 -24.35 3.94 -11.89
CA SER A 543 -24.26 2.60 -11.30
C SER A 543 -23.66 1.57 -12.27
N SER A 544 -23.98 1.69 -13.57
CA SER A 544 -23.51 0.78 -14.62
C SER A 544 -22.01 0.94 -14.86
N GLU A 545 -21.51 2.17 -14.99
CA GLU A 545 -20.08 2.43 -15.10
C GLU A 545 -19.30 1.94 -13.87
N ARG A 546 -19.89 2.09 -12.67
CA ARG A 546 -19.30 1.52 -11.44
C ARG A 546 -19.24 0.00 -11.46
N PHE A 547 -20.28 -0.64 -11.98
CA PHE A 547 -20.31 -2.09 -12.11
C PHE A 547 -19.30 -2.58 -13.15
N ASP A 548 -19.12 -1.87 -14.26
CA ASP A 548 -18.09 -2.17 -15.26
C ASP A 548 -16.68 -2.09 -14.66
N ILE A 549 -16.42 -1.11 -13.79
CA ILE A 549 -15.15 -1.03 -13.04
C ILE A 549 -14.93 -2.27 -12.16
N LEU A 550 -15.98 -2.77 -11.50
CA LEU A 550 -15.90 -4.01 -10.72
C LEU A 550 -15.65 -5.23 -11.62
N GLN A 551 -16.26 -5.25 -12.80
CA GLN A 551 -16.03 -6.27 -13.82
C GLN A 551 -14.59 -6.25 -14.35
N ASP A 552 -14.01 -5.06 -14.58
CA ASP A 552 -12.60 -4.93 -14.95
C ASP A 552 -11.69 -5.47 -13.85
N PHE A 553 -12.00 -5.19 -12.58
CA PHE A 553 -11.25 -5.72 -11.46
C PHE A 553 -11.32 -7.25 -11.38
N THR A 554 -12.49 -7.85 -11.58
CA THR A 554 -12.62 -9.31 -11.60
C THR A 554 -11.86 -9.91 -12.79
N ASN A 555 -11.95 -9.30 -13.97
CA ASN A 555 -11.19 -9.71 -15.16
C ASN A 555 -9.68 -9.71 -14.90
N TYR A 556 -9.13 -8.62 -14.35
CA TYR A 556 -7.72 -8.53 -13.96
C TYR A 556 -7.37 -9.51 -12.82
N GLY A 557 -8.31 -9.78 -11.92
CA GLY A 557 -8.16 -10.77 -10.86
C GLY A 557 -8.02 -12.20 -11.40
N LEU A 558 -8.86 -12.58 -12.38
CA LEU A 558 -8.79 -13.90 -13.03
C LEU A 558 -7.49 -14.06 -13.83
N GLU A 559 -6.99 -13.00 -14.45
CA GLU A 559 -5.66 -12.97 -15.09
C GLU A 559 -4.54 -13.17 -14.08
N HIS A 560 -4.62 -12.50 -12.93
CA HIS A 560 -3.53 -12.46 -11.96
C HIS A 560 -3.50 -13.65 -10.99
N TRP A 561 -4.65 -14.12 -10.53
CA TRP A 561 -4.79 -15.19 -9.55
C TRP A 561 -5.27 -16.52 -10.14
N GLY A 562 -5.93 -16.47 -11.29
CA GLY A 562 -6.36 -17.63 -12.04
C GLY A 562 -7.85 -17.69 -12.30
N SER A 563 -8.20 -18.43 -13.36
CA SER A 563 -9.59 -18.74 -13.70
C SER A 563 -10.04 -20.12 -13.18
N ASP A 564 -9.21 -20.83 -12.43
CA ASP A 564 -9.58 -22.04 -11.69
C ASP A 564 -10.38 -21.71 -10.42
N THR A 565 -10.92 -22.74 -9.74
CA THR A 565 -11.71 -22.55 -8.52
C THR A 565 -10.98 -21.70 -7.47
N GLN A 566 -9.68 -21.96 -7.28
CA GLN A 566 -8.88 -21.21 -6.31
C GLN A 566 -8.69 -19.74 -6.73
N GLY A 567 -8.38 -19.48 -8.00
CA GLY A 567 -8.19 -18.14 -8.53
C GLY A 567 -9.47 -17.30 -8.50
N VAL A 568 -10.62 -17.88 -8.86
CA VAL A 568 -11.93 -17.22 -8.75
C VAL A 568 -12.24 -16.84 -7.30
N GLU A 569 -12.10 -17.77 -6.36
CA GLU A 569 -12.40 -17.49 -4.95
C GLU A 569 -11.42 -16.51 -4.30
N LYS A 570 -10.17 -16.49 -4.77
CA LYS A 570 -9.20 -15.46 -4.37
C LYS A 570 -9.61 -14.09 -4.91
N THR A 571 -10.01 -14.01 -6.17
CA THR A 571 -10.53 -12.80 -6.80
C THR A 571 -11.75 -12.28 -6.04
N ARG A 572 -12.70 -13.16 -5.73
CA ARG A 572 -13.90 -12.85 -4.94
C ARG A 572 -13.55 -12.27 -3.59
N LYS A 573 -12.63 -12.89 -2.84
CA LYS A 573 -12.23 -12.40 -1.52
C LYS A 573 -11.64 -10.99 -1.60
N PHE A 574 -10.78 -10.68 -2.57
CA PHE A 574 -10.23 -9.33 -2.71
C PHE A 574 -11.26 -8.31 -3.22
N LEU A 575 -12.20 -8.73 -4.08
CA LEU A 575 -13.33 -7.90 -4.50
C LEU A 575 -14.18 -7.52 -3.28
N LEU A 576 -14.52 -8.48 -2.42
CA LEU A 576 -15.31 -8.22 -1.20
C LEU A 576 -14.58 -7.31 -0.20
N GLU A 577 -13.26 -7.47 -0.04
CA GLU A 577 -12.47 -6.54 0.76
C GLU A 577 -12.51 -5.12 0.16
N TRP A 578 -12.49 -4.99 -1.17
CA TRP A 578 -12.59 -3.69 -1.82
C TRP A 578 -14.00 -3.07 -1.76
N LEU A 579 -15.07 -3.86 -1.94
CA LEU A 579 -16.46 -3.44 -1.78
C LEU A 579 -16.73 -2.86 -0.39
N SER A 580 -16.06 -3.38 0.65
CA SER A 580 -16.14 -2.83 2.01
C SER A 580 -15.64 -1.38 2.14
N PHE A 581 -14.95 -0.86 1.11
CA PHE A 581 -14.61 0.55 0.94
C PHE A 581 -15.54 1.26 -0.04
N LEU A 582 -15.76 0.67 -1.22
CA LEU A 582 -16.55 1.27 -2.29
C LEU A 582 -17.97 1.66 -1.84
N CYS A 583 -18.55 0.91 -0.90
CA CYS A 583 -19.89 1.18 -0.37
C CYS A 583 -20.06 2.52 0.34
N ARG A 584 -18.96 3.24 0.60
CA ARG A 584 -18.97 4.58 1.21
C ARG A 584 -19.10 5.70 0.19
N TYR A 585 -18.96 5.40 -1.10
CA TYR A 585 -19.15 6.38 -2.16
C TYR A 585 -20.60 6.85 -2.17
N ILE A 586 -20.78 8.17 -2.27
CA ILE A 586 -22.07 8.79 -2.50
C ILE A 586 -22.01 9.45 -3.88
N PRO A 587 -22.96 9.16 -4.79
CA PRO A 587 -23.08 9.84 -6.07
C PRO A 587 -23.13 11.37 -5.89
N VAL A 588 -22.44 12.08 -6.78
CA VAL A 588 -22.31 13.54 -6.68
C VAL A 588 -23.68 14.21 -6.76
N GLY A 589 -24.57 13.74 -7.64
CA GLY A 589 -25.94 14.25 -7.74
C GLY A 589 -26.84 13.98 -6.53
N LEU A 590 -26.38 13.24 -5.51
CA LEU A 590 -27.08 13.02 -4.24
C LEU A 590 -26.46 13.81 -3.07
N LEU A 591 -25.30 14.42 -3.26
CA LEU A 591 -24.64 15.23 -2.24
C LEU A 591 -25.27 16.63 -2.18
N GLU A 592 -25.58 17.09 -0.98
CA GLU A 592 -26.07 18.46 -0.74
C GLU A 592 -24.93 19.48 -0.84
N HIS A 593 -23.73 19.10 -0.42
CA HIS A 593 -22.54 19.93 -0.44
C HIS A 593 -21.36 19.17 -1.04
N LEU A 594 -20.59 19.86 -1.89
CA LEU A 594 -19.34 19.39 -2.44
C LEU A 594 -18.17 20.20 -1.85
N PRO A 595 -17.00 19.58 -1.60
CA PRO A 595 -16.71 18.15 -1.70
C PRO A 595 -17.16 17.38 -0.43
N GLN A 596 -17.41 16.06 -0.57
CA GLN A 596 -17.74 15.18 0.56
C GLN A 596 -16.60 15.19 1.60
N LYS A 597 -16.90 15.41 2.88
CA LYS A 597 -15.88 15.51 3.94
C LYS A 597 -15.57 14.19 4.60
N ILE A 598 -14.42 14.17 5.29
CA ILE A 598 -13.83 12.95 5.83
C ILE A 598 -14.73 12.23 6.89
N ASN A 599 -15.54 13.00 7.61
CA ASN A 599 -16.34 12.49 8.73
C ASN A 599 -17.83 12.39 8.41
N GLU A 600 -18.23 12.72 7.19
CA GLU A 600 -19.62 12.67 6.77
C GLU A 600 -20.01 11.23 6.47
N ARG A 601 -20.89 10.68 7.32
CA ARG A 601 -21.56 9.41 7.07
C ARG A 601 -22.96 9.72 6.58
N PRO A 602 -23.32 9.36 5.34
CA PRO A 602 -24.66 9.57 4.88
C PRO A 602 -25.62 8.70 5.72
N PRO A 603 -26.85 9.18 5.98
CA PRO A 603 -27.91 8.28 6.39
C PRO A 603 -28.15 7.22 5.30
N TYR A 604 -28.91 6.18 5.63
CA TYR A 604 -29.34 5.24 4.60
C TYR A 604 -30.10 6.00 3.51
N TYR A 605 -29.70 5.81 2.25
CA TYR A 605 -30.28 6.49 1.11
C TYR A 605 -30.59 5.49 0.01
N MET A 606 -31.67 5.75 -0.75
CA MET A 606 -31.92 5.03 -1.99
C MET A 606 -31.12 5.67 -3.10
N GLY A 607 -30.34 4.84 -3.78
CA GLY A 607 -29.64 5.23 -5.00
C GLY A 607 -30.60 5.66 -6.09
N ARG A 608 -30.04 6.16 -7.20
CA ARG A 608 -30.79 6.45 -8.43
C ARG A 608 -31.46 5.19 -8.99
N ASP A 609 -30.90 4.01 -8.72
CA ASP A 609 -31.42 2.70 -9.10
C ASP A 609 -31.11 1.61 -8.04
N TYR A 610 -31.57 0.39 -8.30
CA TYR A 610 -31.35 -0.77 -7.42
C TYR A 610 -29.85 -1.09 -7.23
N LEU A 611 -29.06 -1.05 -8.30
CA LEU A 611 -27.65 -1.45 -8.28
C LEU A 611 -26.82 -0.45 -7.47
N GLU A 612 -27.11 0.83 -7.59
CA GLU A 612 -26.55 1.90 -6.78
C GLU A 612 -26.87 1.71 -5.30
N THR A 613 -28.12 1.37 -4.99
CA THR A 613 -28.57 1.08 -3.62
C THR A 613 -27.86 -0.15 -3.06
N LEU A 614 -27.72 -1.20 -3.87
CA LEU A 614 -27.03 -2.44 -3.50
C LEU A 614 -25.55 -2.17 -3.21
N MET A 615 -24.89 -1.36 -4.04
CA MET A 615 -23.49 -0.96 -3.84
C MET A 615 -23.29 -0.08 -2.61
N ALA A 616 -24.30 0.73 -2.21
CA ALA A 616 -24.24 1.56 -1.01
C ALA A 616 -24.43 0.76 0.30
N SER A 617 -24.90 -0.50 0.23
CA SER A 617 -25.13 -1.32 1.41
C SER A 617 -23.85 -1.64 2.16
N GLN A 618 -23.93 -1.65 3.50
CA GLN A 618 -22.82 -2.05 4.38
C GLN A 618 -22.90 -3.53 4.80
N ASN A 619 -23.91 -4.27 4.34
CA ASN A 619 -24.08 -5.68 4.67
C ASN A 619 -23.23 -6.57 3.76
N VAL A 620 -22.58 -7.57 4.38
CA VAL A 620 -21.74 -8.54 3.67
C VAL A 620 -22.55 -9.38 2.68
N SER A 621 -23.80 -9.73 2.99
CA SER A 621 -24.69 -10.48 2.10
C SER A 621 -24.88 -9.78 0.75
N ASP A 622 -24.97 -8.45 0.78
CA ASP A 622 -25.22 -7.64 -0.42
C ASP A 622 -23.94 -7.54 -1.26
N TRP A 623 -22.77 -7.47 -0.61
CA TRP A 623 -21.48 -7.57 -1.31
C TRP A 623 -21.27 -8.94 -1.94
N ILE A 624 -21.69 -10.00 -1.26
CA ILE A 624 -21.67 -11.37 -1.82
C ILE A 624 -22.55 -11.41 -3.06
N LYS A 625 -23.78 -10.87 -3.00
CA LYS A 625 -24.69 -10.79 -4.16
C LYS A 625 -24.04 -10.07 -5.35
N ILE A 626 -23.38 -8.93 -5.14
CA ILE A 626 -22.62 -8.23 -6.21
C ILE A 626 -21.53 -9.14 -6.78
N SER A 627 -20.79 -9.83 -5.91
CA SER A 627 -19.75 -10.76 -6.36
C SER A 627 -20.31 -11.94 -7.16
N GLU A 628 -21.54 -12.38 -6.88
CA GLU A 628 -22.20 -13.45 -7.62
C GLU A 628 -22.62 -13.03 -9.03
N LEU A 629 -23.03 -11.78 -9.20
CA LEU A 629 -23.30 -11.21 -10.51
C LEU A 629 -22.06 -11.20 -11.42
N LEU A 630 -20.86 -11.08 -10.83
CA LEU A 630 -19.60 -10.97 -11.56
C LEU A 630 -18.83 -12.30 -11.72
N LEU A 631 -18.91 -13.17 -10.71
CA LEU A 631 -18.09 -14.39 -10.60
C LEU A 631 -18.96 -15.66 -10.45
N GLY A 632 -20.27 -15.58 -10.62
CA GLY A 632 -21.20 -16.69 -10.42
C GLY A 632 -21.45 -17.03 -8.94
N PRO A 633 -22.32 -18.01 -8.65
CA PRO A 633 -22.79 -18.31 -7.29
C PRO A 633 -21.66 -18.73 -6.35
N VAL A 634 -21.79 -18.41 -5.06
CA VAL A 634 -20.87 -18.90 -4.03
C VAL A 634 -21.25 -20.30 -3.54
N PRO A 635 -20.28 -21.11 -3.06
CA PRO A 635 -20.61 -22.33 -2.32
C PRO A 635 -21.44 -22.01 -1.07
N THR A 636 -22.35 -22.90 -0.67
CA THR A 636 -23.22 -22.72 0.51
C THR A 636 -22.47 -22.51 1.82
N SER A 637 -21.25 -23.05 1.93
CA SER A 637 -20.37 -22.87 3.09
C SER A 637 -19.51 -21.60 3.03
N PHE A 638 -19.65 -20.77 1.99
CA PHE A 638 -18.84 -19.57 1.82
C PHE A 638 -19.21 -18.53 2.87
N THR A 639 -18.21 -18.11 3.63
CA THR A 639 -18.36 -17.05 4.63
C THR A 639 -17.26 -16.02 4.44
N PHE A 640 -17.63 -14.75 4.55
CA PHE A 640 -16.70 -13.64 4.45
C PHE A 640 -16.84 -12.72 5.66
N LEU A 641 -15.71 -12.37 6.24
CA LEU A 641 -15.63 -11.35 7.29
C LEU A 641 -14.62 -10.30 6.85
N PRO A 642 -15.01 -9.04 6.60
CA PRO A 642 -14.07 -8.01 6.15
C PRO A 642 -12.91 -7.85 7.14
N LYS A 643 -11.70 -7.73 6.61
CA LYS A 643 -10.48 -7.53 7.43
C LYS A 643 -10.54 -6.19 8.16
N HIS A 644 -11.12 -5.20 7.49
CA HIS A 644 -11.39 -3.89 8.05
C HIS A 644 -12.85 -3.86 8.52
N LYS A 645 -13.14 -4.28 9.76
CA LYS A 645 -14.31 -3.73 10.44
C LYS A 645 -14.02 -2.23 10.56
N ALA A 646 -14.66 -1.42 9.73
CA ALA A 646 -14.63 0.04 9.85
C ALA A 646 -15.39 0.48 11.11
N ASN A 647 -15.01 -0.05 12.27
CA ASN A 647 -15.43 0.47 13.56
C ASN A 647 -14.55 1.67 13.89
N SER A 648 -14.71 2.77 13.14
CA SER A 648 -14.37 4.09 13.65
C SER A 648 -15.59 4.61 14.42
N TYR A 649 -15.61 4.31 15.71
CA TYR A 649 -16.52 4.80 16.75
C TYR A 649 -18.00 4.35 16.70
N ARG A 650 -18.50 3.97 17.90
CA ARG A 650 -19.90 3.83 18.30
C ARG A 650 -20.30 5.15 18.94
#